data_AF-A0A354SEB0-F1
#
_entry.id   AF-A0A354SEB0-F1
#
_cell.length_a   1.000
_cell.length_b   1.000
_cell.length_c   1.000
_cell.angle_alpha   90.00
_cell.angle_beta   90.00
_cell.angle_gamma   90.00
#
_symmetry.space_group_name_H-M   'P 1'
#
loop_
_entity.id
_entity.type
_entity.pdbx_description
1 polymer ?
#
loop_
_entity_poly.entity_id
_entity_poly.type
_entity_poly.pdbx_seq_one_letter_code
_entity_poly.pdbx_strand_id
1 'polypeptide(L)'
;MVRQRSSRQRSAVRGVERSLVQVVLVWEALWMLFEQELRPTAIAPRWVAWVIWLLIALWCATVLSLVVNPRRLKLQLWPQMIAIPMLLVAAVGVLISEPASQMIGLGVLLSGLSVALVGLLLPWRNAAGWLILASIATVLAMPHASASAEMQFVFVVLAVGSGAIGIRMSLLSAAAREDRIRAELLNEFVRSTVLEQEDQVLQRAAQILHESVLNTLAAIVAGGAVSDVQTHERLRSRARQSQLVVQLITGDVSELEAEAERGWLRALEPALIELDISGVRSKVIVSGEVSAPALVRGVLIGAVSEAIANVQRHAHATSVSIRIEEWINEQGRPSISAEIVDDGIGFESPATSERFGVDGAMRTAVHGVGGRVDIRSRTGIGTTVRIQWHDKEEDSSAEPLESSRWDLAGAFVRPVLASLLALSFVSVLGGWSQDVNPIATVSAYAIAMVLALWLMVAAMRGEVAWWLTALIAVGSPVVVQLQVNGDIKTGAGVLGDWSPILILGLLVVIAATGPSWAWGAAVLSWAICQLVIVGELDWPGVTAILLAGFYGWFMRRSGRTYRQSLNDIEAQEHAGVVASQAIADAQTKFQPLMHTQLEAVLGGIAEGSLEADSLEVRHQCAALDGYIRALLRLDPSHDVLHEVASEVALRGYHADCVVDIALPHVTGWVDTDGPELGRLAQICVEEMHGTTLRVTGGFETPDAVARFVGSFPDTRSAAHAATALRSRLESSVIQLMVTADESSGSVMVELRSRGYFANAHSDGGVQSGAHR
;
A
#
# COMPACT_ATOMS: atom_id res chain seq x y z
N MET A 1 5.39 14.16 9.91
CA MET A 1 6.08 13.03 10.59
C MET A 1 5.87 11.66 9.92
N VAL A 2 5.04 11.54 8.86
CA VAL A 2 4.74 10.27 8.16
C VAL A 2 5.93 9.70 7.37
N ARG A 3 6.84 10.53 6.88
CA ARG A 3 8.05 10.11 6.12
C ARG A 3 9.06 9.24 6.87
N GLN A 4 8.99 9.12 8.20
CA GLN A 4 9.97 8.33 8.97
C GLN A 4 9.53 6.90 9.30
N ARG A 5 8.24 6.55 9.17
CA ARG A 5 7.75 5.19 9.47
C ARG A 5 7.77 4.21 8.29
N SER A 6 7.80 4.71 7.04
CA SER A 6 7.98 3.88 5.83
C SER A 6 9.33 3.12 5.78
N SER A 7 10.27 3.46 6.65
CA SER A 7 11.60 2.82 6.70
C SER A 7 11.63 1.40 7.29
N ARG A 8 10.47 0.86 7.75
CA ARG A 8 10.39 -0.44 8.42
C ARG A 8 9.98 -1.62 7.55
N GLN A 9 9.83 -1.46 6.22
CA GLN A 9 9.64 -2.60 5.34
C GLN A 9 10.90 -3.50 5.28
N ARG A 10 10.71 -4.79 5.56
CA ARG A 10 11.76 -5.81 5.38
C ARG A 10 11.92 -6.08 3.88
N SER A 11 12.83 -5.37 3.21
CA SER A 11 13.17 -5.62 1.79
C SER A 11 13.48 -7.11 1.52
N ALA A 12 12.96 -7.65 0.41
CA ALA A 12 13.22 -9.03 0.00
C ALA A 12 14.72 -9.27 -0.20
N VAL A 13 15.44 -8.26 -0.70
CA VAL A 13 16.90 -8.29 -0.87
C VAL A 13 17.60 -8.56 0.46
N ARG A 14 17.21 -7.89 1.55
CA ARG A 14 17.80 -8.13 2.88
C ARG A 14 17.46 -9.53 3.41
N GLY A 15 16.27 -10.04 3.09
CA GLY A 15 15.87 -11.42 3.40
C GLY A 15 16.77 -12.44 2.72
N VAL A 16 17.03 -12.24 1.42
CA VAL A 16 17.93 -13.09 0.62
C VAL A 16 19.37 -13.00 1.15
N GLU A 17 19.91 -11.81 1.43
CA GLU A 17 21.26 -11.67 2.00
C GLU A 17 21.43 -12.43 3.31
N ARG A 18 20.44 -12.37 4.21
CA ARG A 18 20.45 -13.15 5.46
C ARG A 18 20.40 -14.65 5.21
N SER A 19 19.58 -15.08 4.25
CA SER A 19 19.47 -16.50 3.91
C SER A 19 20.78 -17.06 3.35
N LEU A 20 21.49 -16.30 2.51
CA LEU A 20 22.79 -16.70 1.96
C LEU A 20 23.84 -16.86 3.07
N VAL A 21 23.85 -15.97 4.07
CA VAL A 21 24.74 -16.12 5.24
C VAL A 21 24.44 -17.39 6.03
N GLN A 22 23.16 -17.71 6.26
CA GLN A 22 22.78 -18.93 6.97
C GLN A 22 23.16 -20.20 6.20
N VAL A 23 22.95 -20.20 4.87
CA VAL A 23 23.38 -21.30 4.00
C VAL A 23 24.88 -21.51 4.10
N VAL A 24 25.68 -20.44 4.02
CA VAL A 24 27.14 -20.52 4.14
C VAL A 24 27.54 -21.13 5.49
N LEU A 25 26.96 -20.68 6.60
CA LEU A 25 27.30 -21.21 7.92
C LEU A 25 26.90 -22.68 8.10
N VAL A 26 25.75 -23.08 7.56
CA VAL A 26 25.32 -24.48 7.56
C VAL A 26 26.23 -25.33 6.69
N TRP A 27 26.66 -24.83 5.53
CA TRP A 27 27.62 -25.52 4.67
C TRP A 27 28.95 -25.75 5.40
N GLU A 28 29.54 -24.71 5.98
CA GLU A 28 30.78 -24.84 6.76
C GLU A 28 30.63 -25.84 7.92
N ALA A 29 29.50 -25.82 8.64
CA ALA A 29 29.24 -26.75 9.73
C ALA A 29 29.13 -28.20 9.28
N LEU A 30 28.38 -28.46 8.19
CA LEU A 30 28.26 -29.81 7.63
C LEU A 30 29.61 -30.32 7.14
N TRP A 31 30.42 -29.46 6.52
CA TRP A 31 31.77 -29.81 6.09
C TRP A 31 32.68 -30.16 7.27
N MET A 32 32.65 -29.38 8.35
CA MET A 32 33.40 -29.69 9.58
C MET A 32 32.96 -31.00 10.27
N LEU A 33 31.68 -31.38 10.15
CA LEU A 33 31.12 -32.56 10.82
C LEU A 33 31.35 -33.87 10.05
N PHE A 34 31.22 -33.83 8.72
CA PHE A 34 31.17 -35.04 7.89
C PHE A 34 32.50 -35.37 7.20
N GLU A 35 33.36 -34.39 6.96
CA GLU A 35 34.58 -34.60 6.18
C GLU A 35 35.72 -35.15 7.07
N GLN A 36 35.91 -36.47 7.03
CA GLN A 36 36.82 -37.18 7.94
C GLN A 36 38.29 -36.79 7.76
N GLU A 37 38.70 -36.43 6.55
CA GLU A 37 40.08 -36.01 6.22
C GLU A 37 40.49 -34.68 6.86
N LEU A 38 39.52 -33.89 7.34
CA LEU A 38 39.80 -32.62 8.03
C LEU A 38 39.88 -32.75 9.54
N ARG A 39 39.72 -33.96 10.08
CA ARG A 39 39.96 -34.19 11.50
C ARG A 39 41.42 -33.82 11.79
N PRO A 40 41.69 -32.92 12.74
CA PRO A 40 43.03 -32.40 13.02
C PRO A 40 44.10 -33.46 13.30
N THR A 41 43.66 -34.68 13.63
CA THR A 41 44.48 -35.86 13.89
C THR A 41 44.96 -36.59 12.63
N ALA A 42 44.37 -36.33 11.46
CA ALA A 42 44.61 -37.08 10.22
C ALA A 42 45.47 -36.33 9.16
N ILE A 43 45.79 -35.05 9.38
CA ILE A 43 46.37 -34.16 8.36
C ILE A 43 47.89 -34.07 8.46
N ALA A 44 48.60 -34.38 7.37
CA ALA A 44 50.06 -34.56 7.36
C ALA A 44 50.92 -33.27 7.39
N PRO A 45 50.36 -32.04 7.32
CA PRO A 45 51.04 -30.88 7.90
C PRO A 45 50.35 -30.40 9.18
N ARG A 46 51.06 -30.47 10.32
CA ARG A 46 50.57 -29.98 11.62
C ARG A 46 50.10 -28.51 11.58
N TRP A 47 50.70 -27.69 10.72
CA TRP A 47 50.31 -26.28 10.57
C TRP A 47 48.94 -26.10 9.90
N VAL A 48 48.54 -27.00 8.98
CA VAL A 48 47.20 -26.99 8.36
C VAL A 48 46.13 -27.32 9.41
N ALA A 49 46.43 -28.26 10.33
CA ALA A 49 45.54 -28.56 11.46
C ALA A 49 45.30 -27.33 12.36
N TRP A 50 46.32 -26.49 12.59
CA TRP A 50 46.16 -25.22 13.32
C TRP A 50 45.28 -24.23 12.56
N VAL A 51 45.41 -24.14 11.23
CA VAL A 51 44.54 -23.28 10.40
C VAL A 51 43.09 -23.74 10.49
N ILE A 52 42.82 -25.05 10.47
CA ILE A 52 41.46 -25.61 10.60
C ILE A 52 40.85 -25.32 11.97
N TRP A 53 41.61 -25.47 13.06
CA TRP A 53 41.14 -25.06 14.39
C TRP A 53 40.79 -23.58 14.47
N LEU A 54 41.58 -22.73 13.83
CA LEU A 54 41.30 -21.30 13.76
C LEU A 54 40.06 -21.00 12.90
N LEU A 55 39.83 -21.72 11.81
CA LEU A 55 38.60 -21.64 11.02
C LEU A 55 37.36 -22.02 11.83
N ILE A 56 37.43 -23.10 12.63
CA ILE A 56 36.34 -23.50 13.55
C ILE A 56 36.09 -22.38 14.58
N ALA A 57 37.14 -21.77 15.14
CA ALA A 57 36.99 -20.66 16.08
C ALA A 57 36.34 -19.42 15.44
N LEU A 58 36.73 -19.07 14.22
CA LEU A 58 36.14 -17.97 13.44
C LEU A 58 34.66 -18.24 13.08
N TRP A 59 34.32 -19.50 12.77
CA TRP A 59 32.94 -19.93 12.56
C TRP A 59 32.10 -19.75 13.83
N CYS A 60 32.58 -20.25 14.98
CA CYS A 60 31.93 -20.08 16.27
C CYS A 60 31.73 -18.60 16.63
N ALA A 61 32.74 -17.76 16.38
CA ALA A 61 32.64 -16.31 16.60
C ALA A 61 31.56 -15.67 15.71
N THR A 62 31.45 -16.11 14.46
CA THR A 62 30.42 -15.63 13.53
C THR A 62 29.02 -16.01 14.01
N VAL A 63 28.81 -17.27 14.38
CA VAL A 63 27.51 -17.77 14.91
C VAL A 63 27.13 -17.03 16.18
N LEU A 64 28.05 -16.88 17.14
CA LEU A 64 27.82 -16.14 18.37
C LEU A 64 27.44 -14.68 18.10
N SER A 65 28.12 -14.02 17.15
CA SER A 65 27.82 -12.63 16.80
C SER A 65 26.41 -12.46 16.22
N LEU A 66 25.92 -13.42 15.42
CA LEU A 66 24.60 -13.42 14.81
C LEU A 66 23.50 -13.66 15.84
N VAL A 67 23.76 -14.50 16.85
CA VAL A 67 22.83 -14.76 17.97
C VAL A 67 22.71 -13.53 18.87
N VAL A 68 23.83 -12.87 19.19
CA VAL A 68 23.86 -11.73 20.13
C VAL A 68 23.19 -10.48 19.54
N ASN A 69 23.28 -10.23 18.23
CA ASN A 69 22.68 -9.03 17.66
C ASN A 69 22.26 -9.21 16.18
N PRO A 70 21.06 -9.72 15.86
CA PRO A 70 20.67 -10.07 14.48
C PRO A 70 20.52 -8.86 13.51
N ARG A 71 20.80 -7.64 13.96
CA ARG A 71 20.49 -6.40 13.24
C ARG A 71 21.62 -5.88 12.35
N ARG A 72 22.90 -6.23 12.59
CA ARG A 72 24.06 -5.65 11.86
C ARG A 72 24.85 -6.69 11.06
N LEU A 73 24.22 -7.26 10.03
CA LEU A 73 24.77 -8.35 9.22
C LEU A 73 26.17 -8.04 8.65
N LYS A 74 26.38 -6.86 8.03
CA LYS A 74 27.68 -6.50 7.41
C LYS A 74 28.82 -6.36 8.41
N LEU A 75 28.53 -5.86 9.61
CA LEU A 75 29.54 -5.68 10.67
C LEU A 75 29.90 -7.01 11.35
N GLN A 76 29.08 -8.06 11.16
CA GLN A 76 29.20 -9.36 11.83
C GLN A 76 29.89 -10.43 10.97
N LEU A 77 30.07 -10.17 9.67
CA LEU A 77 30.75 -11.08 8.75
C LEU A 77 32.28 -10.87 8.71
N TRP A 78 32.85 -10.02 9.56
CA TRP A 78 34.30 -9.82 9.61
C TRP A 78 35.12 -11.10 9.89
N PRO A 79 34.68 -12.07 10.72
CA PRO A 79 35.45 -13.31 10.92
C PRO A 79 35.48 -14.16 9.65
N GLN A 80 34.39 -14.13 8.86
CA GLN A 80 34.30 -14.79 7.56
C GLN A 80 35.25 -14.18 6.52
N MET A 81 35.45 -12.86 6.57
CA MET A 81 36.43 -12.18 5.70
C MET A 81 37.88 -12.60 6.01
N ILE A 82 38.16 -13.09 7.22
CA ILE A 82 39.45 -13.67 7.61
C ILE A 82 39.51 -15.16 7.25
N ALA A 83 38.41 -15.90 7.41
CA ALA A 83 38.35 -17.33 7.12
C ALA A 83 38.61 -17.65 5.63
N ILE A 84 38.04 -16.86 4.72
CA ILE A 84 38.16 -17.05 3.26
C ILE A 84 39.62 -17.13 2.75
N PRO A 85 40.51 -16.17 3.03
CA PRO A 85 41.91 -16.26 2.61
C PRO A 85 42.65 -17.40 3.34
N MET A 86 42.30 -17.68 4.59
CA MET A 86 42.90 -18.80 5.33
C MET A 86 42.55 -20.16 4.73
N LEU A 87 41.32 -20.34 4.23
CA LEU A 87 40.91 -21.53 3.47
C LEU A 87 41.75 -21.73 2.21
N LEU A 88 42.01 -20.65 1.45
CA LEU A 88 42.85 -20.73 0.25
C LEU A 88 44.32 -21.03 0.60
N VAL A 89 44.85 -20.46 1.67
CA VAL A 89 46.20 -20.77 2.16
C VAL A 89 46.31 -22.22 2.62
N ALA A 90 45.31 -22.74 3.33
CA ALA A 90 45.24 -24.15 3.70
C ALA A 90 45.18 -25.05 2.45
N ALA A 91 44.36 -24.70 1.45
CA ALA A 91 44.26 -25.41 0.19
C ALA A 91 45.63 -25.53 -0.50
N VAL A 92 46.30 -24.41 -0.72
CA VAL A 92 47.63 -24.34 -1.34
C VAL A 92 48.66 -25.13 -0.52
N GLY A 93 48.61 -25.02 0.81
CA GLY A 93 49.47 -25.76 1.72
C GLY A 93 49.36 -27.28 1.60
N VAL A 94 48.12 -27.78 1.54
CA VAL A 94 47.83 -29.20 1.36
C VAL A 94 48.34 -29.67 0.00
N LEU A 95 48.05 -28.91 -1.08
CA LEU A 95 48.45 -29.25 -2.45
C LEU A 95 49.98 -29.33 -2.64
N ILE A 96 50.74 -28.48 -1.95
CA ILE A 96 52.22 -28.48 -2.01
C ILE A 96 52.83 -29.61 -1.17
N SER A 97 52.15 -30.05 -0.10
CA SER A 97 52.78 -30.82 0.98
C SER A 97 53.08 -32.30 0.68
N GLU A 98 52.27 -33.03 -0.10
CA GLU A 98 52.58 -34.39 -0.55
C GLU A 98 51.85 -34.75 -1.87
N PRO A 99 52.46 -35.56 -2.77
CA PRO A 99 51.87 -35.99 -4.03
C PRO A 99 50.85 -37.16 -3.90
N ALA A 100 50.33 -37.42 -2.70
CA ALA A 100 49.32 -38.45 -2.50
C ALA A 100 47.98 -38.03 -3.14
N SER A 101 47.38 -38.90 -3.96
CA SER A 101 46.14 -38.61 -4.70
C SER A 101 44.97 -38.15 -3.82
N GLN A 102 44.90 -38.61 -2.57
CA GLN A 102 43.89 -38.19 -1.59
C GLN A 102 44.06 -36.72 -1.15
N MET A 103 45.30 -36.27 -0.92
CA MET A 103 45.57 -34.89 -0.50
C MET A 103 45.30 -33.86 -1.61
N ILE A 104 45.42 -34.26 -2.88
CA ILE A 104 45.06 -33.41 -4.03
C ILE A 104 43.55 -33.11 -4.01
N GLY A 105 42.70 -34.11 -3.74
CA GLY A 105 41.26 -33.93 -3.63
C GLY A 105 40.86 -32.96 -2.52
N LEU A 106 41.46 -33.12 -1.33
CA LEU A 106 41.22 -32.24 -0.19
C LEU A 106 41.59 -30.77 -0.49
N GLY A 107 42.75 -30.54 -1.12
CA GLY A 107 43.19 -29.20 -1.51
C GLY A 107 42.23 -28.52 -2.50
N VAL A 108 41.69 -29.27 -3.46
CA VAL A 108 40.71 -28.76 -4.43
C VAL A 108 39.38 -28.43 -3.77
N LEU A 109 38.93 -29.27 -2.84
CA LEU A 109 37.71 -29.01 -2.05
C LEU A 109 37.84 -27.74 -1.20
N LEU A 110 38.99 -27.52 -0.57
CA LEU A 110 39.29 -26.30 0.19
C LEU A 110 39.30 -25.05 -0.69
N SER A 111 39.90 -25.11 -1.88
CA SER A 111 39.84 -24.04 -2.88
C SER A 111 38.40 -23.78 -3.35
N GLY A 112 37.65 -24.84 -3.64
CA GLY A 112 36.24 -24.74 -4.04
C GLY A 112 35.38 -24.09 -2.95
N LEU A 113 35.57 -24.46 -1.68
CA LEU A 113 34.89 -23.87 -0.54
C LEU A 113 35.21 -22.37 -0.42
N SER A 114 36.49 -21.98 -0.49
CA SER A 114 36.91 -20.57 -0.46
C SER A 114 36.20 -19.73 -1.52
N VAL A 115 36.12 -20.21 -2.76
CA VAL A 115 35.45 -19.50 -3.84
C VAL A 115 33.93 -19.51 -3.68
N ALA A 116 33.33 -20.62 -3.22
CA ALA A 116 31.89 -20.69 -2.97
C ALA A 116 31.44 -19.67 -1.91
N LEU A 117 32.15 -19.57 -0.79
CA LEU A 117 31.91 -18.58 0.26
C LEU A 117 31.95 -17.15 -0.29
N VAL A 118 32.99 -16.83 -1.06
CA VAL A 118 33.13 -15.53 -1.68
C VAL A 118 32.00 -15.27 -2.69
N GLY A 119 31.65 -16.24 -3.51
CA GLY A 119 30.56 -16.15 -4.49
C GLY A 119 29.21 -15.90 -3.85
N LEU A 120 28.94 -16.49 -2.68
CA LEU A 120 27.68 -16.34 -1.94
C LEU A 120 27.63 -15.10 -1.05
N LEU A 121 28.77 -14.60 -0.54
CA LEU A 121 28.81 -13.49 0.42
C LEU A 121 29.14 -12.13 -0.18
N LEU A 122 30.01 -12.07 -1.20
CA LEU A 122 30.57 -10.82 -1.72
C LEU A 122 29.93 -10.35 -3.03
N PRO A 123 30.09 -9.06 -3.39
CA PRO A 123 29.70 -8.57 -4.70
C PRO A 123 30.43 -9.32 -5.83
N TRP A 124 29.75 -9.53 -6.96
CA TRP A 124 30.26 -10.33 -8.07
C TRP A 124 31.64 -9.90 -8.57
N ARG A 125 31.97 -8.60 -8.52
CA ARG A 125 33.28 -8.06 -8.95
C ARG A 125 34.42 -8.62 -8.10
N ASN A 126 34.22 -8.64 -6.78
CA ASN A 126 35.22 -9.16 -5.84
C ASN A 126 35.26 -10.69 -5.95
N ALA A 127 34.10 -11.32 -6.16
CA ALA A 127 34.03 -12.76 -6.28
C ALA A 127 34.67 -13.31 -7.56
N ALA A 128 34.51 -12.62 -8.69
CA ALA A 128 35.19 -12.96 -9.93
C ALA A 128 36.72 -12.82 -9.78
N GLY A 129 37.19 -11.74 -9.14
CA GLY A 129 38.62 -11.56 -8.85
C GLY A 129 39.18 -12.69 -7.97
N TRP A 130 38.47 -13.08 -6.92
CA TRP A 130 38.87 -14.19 -6.05
C TRP A 130 38.82 -15.54 -6.76
N LEU A 131 37.81 -15.79 -7.60
CA LEU A 131 37.72 -17.02 -8.40
C LEU A 131 38.93 -17.17 -9.31
N ILE A 132 39.35 -16.10 -9.99
CA ILE A 132 40.55 -16.10 -10.83
C ILE A 132 41.79 -16.38 -9.98
N LEU A 133 41.96 -15.67 -8.86
CA LEU A 133 43.10 -15.85 -7.96
C LEU A 133 43.19 -17.28 -7.42
N ALA A 134 42.09 -17.83 -6.92
CA ALA A 134 42.03 -19.18 -6.38
C ALA A 134 42.30 -20.24 -7.45
N SER A 135 41.76 -20.05 -8.66
CA SER A 135 42.02 -20.95 -9.79
C SER A 135 43.50 -20.97 -10.17
N ILE A 136 44.15 -19.79 -10.27
CA ILE A 136 45.59 -19.68 -10.53
C ILE A 136 46.41 -20.32 -9.40
N ALA A 137 46.04 -20.04 -8.14
CA ALA A 137 46.73 -20.60 -6.99
C ALA A 137 46.64 -22.14 -6.95
N THR A 138 45.47 -22.71 -7.29
CA THR A 138 45.28 -24.16 -7.37
C THR A 138 46.16 -24.79 -8.45
N VAL A 139 46.28 -24.17 -9.64
CA VAL A 139 47.19 -24.66 -10.70
C VAL A 139 48.64 -24.62 -10.25
N LEU A 140 49.10 -23.48 -9.72
CA LEU A 140 50.49 -23.29 -9.32
C LEU A 140 50.91 -24.21 -8.17
N ALA A 141 49.96 -24.65 -7.34
CA ALA A 141 50.20 -25.53 -6.21
C ALA A 141 50.28 -27.02 -6.59
N MET A 142 50.09 -27.39 -7.87
CA MET A 142 50.12 -28.78 -8.35
C MET A 142 51.25 -29.07 -9.37
N PRO A 143 52.52 -28.76 -9.10
CA PRO A 143 53.61 -28.86 -10.09
C PRO A 143 53.93 -30.28 -10.59
N HIS A 144 53.34 -31.31 -9.98
CA HIS A 144 53.58 -32.72 -10.26
C HIS A 144 52.36 -33.44 -10.84
N ALA A 145 51.24 -32.74 -11.04
CA ALA A 145 50.05 -33.34 -11.62
C ALA A 145 50.19 -33.49 -13.14
N SER A 146 49.50 -34.47 -13.73
CA SER A 146 49.36 -34.54 -15.18
C SER A 146 48.52 -33.34 -15.69
N ALA A 147 48.83 -32.82 -16.87
CA ALA A 147 48.08 -31.71 -17.47
C ALA A 147 46.56 -31.95 -17.56
N SER A 148 46.13 -33.21 -17.75
CA SER A 148 44.72 -33.59 -17.74
C SER A 148 44.06 -33.48 -16.36
N ALA A 149 44.79 -33.82 -15.29
CA ALA A 149 44.30 -33.73 -13.91
C ALA A 149 44.26 -32.28 -13.42
N GLU A 150 45.29 -31.48 -13.72
CA GLU A 150 45.31 -30.03 -13.44
C GLU A 150 44.10 -29.34 -14.06
N MET A 151 43.81 -29.67 -15.33
CA MET A 151 42.69 -29.11 -16.06
C MET A 151 41.35 -29.46 -15.38
N GLN A 152 41.11 -30.73 -15.04
CA GLN A 152 39.87 -31.17 -14.38
C GLN A 152 39.62 -30.47 -13.03
N PHE A 153 40.62 -30.38 -12.16
CA PHE A 153 40.46 -29.77 -10.84
C PHE A 153 40.18 -28.27 -10.88
N VAL A 154 40.80 -27.55 -11.82
CA VAL A 154 40.51 -26.12 -12.02
C VAL A 154 39.07 -25.91 -12.49
N PHE A 155 38.56 -26.79 -13.35
CA PHE A 155 37.16 -26.71 -13.78
C PHE A 155 36.18 -26.96 -12.64
N VAL A 156 36.51 -27.79 -11.65
CA VAL A 156 35.70 -27.94 -10.43
C VAL A 156 35.64 -26.61 -9.65
N VAL A 157 36.79 -25.96 -9.42
CA VAL A 157 36.84 -24.66 -8.72
C VAL A 157 36.06 -23.59 -9.49
N LEU A 158 36.21 -23.53 -10.82
CA LEU A 158 35.45 -22.64 -11.69
C LEU A 158 33.95 -22.91 -11.65
N ALA A 159 33.52 -24.18 -11.67
CA ALA A 159 32.10 -24.56 -11.67
C ALA A 159 31.43 -24.23 -10.34
N VAL A 160 32.08 -24.53 -9.22
CA VAL A 160 31.59 -24.20 -7.87
C VAL A 160 31.52 -22.68 -7.69
N GLY A 161 32.57 -21.95 -8.09
CA GLY A 161 32.63 -20.50 -7.96
C GLY A 161 31.64 -19.76 -8.85
N SER A 162 31.57 -20.11 -10.14
CA SER A 162 30.60 -19.51 -11.07
C SER A 162 29.16 -19.84 -10.69
N GLY A 163 28.90 -21.06 -10.21
CA GLY A 163 27.60 -21.46 -9.66
C GLY A 163 27.21 -20.60 -8.45
N ALA A 164 28.10 -20.45 -7.46
CA ALA A 164 27.87 -19.63 -6.28
C ALA A 164 27.61 -18.15 -6.61
N ILE A 165 28.44 -17.56 -7.50
CA ILE A 165 28.25 -16.17 -7.98
C ILE A 165 26.90 -16.04 -8.69
N GLY A 166 26.58 -16.98 -9.57
CA GLY A 166 25.34 -17.00 -10.32
C GLY A 166 24.10 -17.13 -9.41
N ILE A 167 24.14 -17.99 -8.38
CA ILE A 167 23.09 -18.12 -7.36
C ILE A 167 22.88 -16.78 -6.65
N ARG A 168 23.94 -16.14 -6.17
CA ARG A 168 23.83 -14.85 -5.49
C ARG A 168 23.23 -13.78 -6.42
N MET A 169 23.75 -13.66 -7.64
CA MET A 169 23.27 -12.66 -8.60
C MET A 169 21.80 -12.86 -8.94
N SER A 170 21.42 -14.07 -9.34
CA SER A 170 20.05 -14.40 -9.74
C SER A 170 19.06 -14.19 -8.59
N LEU A 171 19.39 -14.59 -7.36
CA LEU A 171 18.52 -14.42 -6.20
C LEU A 171 18.37 -12.95 -5.79
N LEU A 172 19.46 -12.18 -5.77
CA LEU A 172 19.39 -10.75 -5.44
C LEU A 172 18.67 -9.97 -6.54
N SER A 173 18.87 -10.32 -7.82
CA SER A 173 18.15 -9.72 -8.94
C SER A 173 16.66 -10.06 -8.90
N ALA A 174 16.29 -11.31 -8.60
CA ALA A 174 14.89 -11.71 -8.44
C ALA A 174 14.24 -10.95 -7.26
N ALA A 175 14.94 -10.86 -6.12
CA ALA A 175 14.46 -10.11 -4.97
C ALA A 175 14.33 -8.60 -5.24
N ALA A 176 15.27 -8.01 -5.98
CA ALA A 176 15.22 -6.60 -6.34
C ALA A 176 14.11 -6.31 -7.35
N ARG A 177 13.84 -7.22 -8.30
CA ARG A 177 12.73 -7.11 -9.24
C ARG A 177 11.40 -7.13 -8.50
N GLU A 178 11.26 -8.02 -7.54
CA GLU A 178 10.08 -8.12 -6.71
C GLU A 178 9.89 -6.86 -5.84
N ASP A 179 10.95 -6.35 -5.19
CA ASP A 179 10.89 -5.10 -4.43
C ASP A 179 10.46 -3.91 -5.33
N ARG A 180 10.85 -3.88 -6.62
CA ARG A 180 10.42 -2.86 -7.60
C ARG A 180 8.96 -3.00 -8.00
N ILE A 181 8.54 -4.20 -8.44
CA ILE A 181 7.15 -4.47 -8.83
C ILE A 181 6.21 -4.14 -7.67
N ARG A 182 6.61 -4.47 -6.44
CA ARG A 182 5.85 -4.10 -5.23
C ARG A 182 5.74 -2.60 -5.02
N ALA A 183 6.83 -1.86 -5.18
CA ALA A 183 6.81 -0.41 -5.04
C ALA A 183 5.88 0.24 -6.09
N GLU A 184 5.87 -0.30 -7.31
CA GLU A 184 4.99 0.15 -8.40
C GLU A 184 3.53 -0.19 -8.10
N LEU A 185 3.22 -1.44 -7.73
CA LEU A 185 1.85 -1.87 -7.40
C LEU A 185 1.29 -1.14 -6.18
N LEU A 186 2.09 -0.92 -5.14
CA LEU A 186 1.65 -0.16 -3.97
C LEU A 186 1.33 1.29 -4.35
N ASN A 187 2.18 1.93 -5.17
CA ASN A 187 1.92 3.29 -5.62
C ASN A 187 0.64 3.38 -6.47
N GLU A 188 0.40 2.41 -7.35
CA GLU A 188 -0.80 2.37 -8.19
C GLU A 188 -2.07 2.05 -7.40
N PHE A 189 -1.96 1.13 -6.43
CA PHE A 189 -3.05 0.81 -5.52
C PHE A 189 -3.40 2.02 -4.65
N VAL A 190 -2.40 2.65 -4.01
CA VAL A 190 -2.61 3.89 -3.23
C VAL A 190 -3.28 4.95 -4.10
N ARG A 191 -2.83 5.14 -5.34
CA ARG A 191 -3.41 6.13 -6.26
C ARG A 191 -4.86 5.83 -6.62
N SER A 192 -5.19 4.58 -6.94
CA SER A 192 -6.55 4.19 -7.34
C SER A 192 -7.54 4.23 -6.18
N THR A 193 -7.15 3.72 -5.01
CA THR A 193 -8.02 3.72 -3.82
C THR A 193 -8.26 5.12 -3.26
N VAL A 194 -7.25 6.00 -3.30
CA VAL A 194 -7.39 7.40 -2.86
C VAL A 194 -8.42 8.13 -3.72
N LEU A 195 -8.33 8.03 -5.04
CA LEU A 195 -9.25 8.73 -5.96
C LEU A 195 -10.70 8.22 -5.83
N GLU A 196 -10.90 6.91 -5.68
CA GLU A 196 -12.25 6.35 -5.50
C GLU A 196 -12.87 6.70 -4.14
N GLN A 197 -12.07 6.74 -3.06
CA GLN A 197 -12.57 7.10 -1.74
C GLN A 197 -12.80 8.62 -1.61
N GLU A 198 -11.97 9.46 -2.24
CA GLU A 198 -12.15 10.92 -2.31
C GLU A 198 -13.49 11.28 -2.97
N ASP A 199 -13.80 10.71 -4.14
CA ASP A 199 -15.07 10.97 -4.84
C ASP A 199 -16.28 10.49 -4.02
N GLN A 200 -16.18 9.34 -3.35
CA GLN A 200 -17.26 8.86 -2.48
C GLN A 200 -17.50 9.78 -1.27
N VAL A 201 -16.46 10.33 -0.66
CA VAL A 201 -16.58 11.25 0.47
C VAL A 201 -17.21 12.57 0.02
N LEU A 202 -16.76 13.13 -1.11
CA LEU A 202 -17.33 14.34 -1.70
C LEU A 202 -18.80 14.15 -2.10
N GLN A 203 -19.14 13.02 -2.72
CA GLN A 203 -20.53 12.70 -3.08
C GLN A 203 -21.42 12.54 -1.85
N ARG A 204 -20.93 11.90 -0.78
CA ARG A 204 -21.67 11.79 0.48
C ARG A 204 -21.89 13.15 1.12
N ALA A 205 -20.88 14.01 1.17
CA ALA A 205 -21.01 15.37 1.71
C ALA A 205 -22.02 16.20 0.90
N ALA A 206 -21.98 16.10 -0.43
CA ALA A 206 -22.94 16.73 -1.33
C ALA A 206 -24.38 16.21 -1.12
N GLN A 207 -24.56 14.89 -0.96
CA GLN A 207 -25.85 14.28 -0.68
C GLN A 207 -26.40 14.76 0.67
N ILE A 208 -25.56 14.81 1.71
CA ILE A 208 -25.94 15.28 3.03
C ILE A 208 -26.41 16.75 2.97
N LEU A 209 -25.66 17.64 2.31
CA LEU A 209 -26.09 19.04 2.08
C LEU A 209 -27.44 19.13 1.36
N HIS A 210 -27.68 18.25 0.38
CA HIS A 210 -28.94 18.19 -0.36
C HIS A 210 -30.12 17.77 0.53
N GLU A 211 -29.94 16.69 1.29
CA GLU A 211 -31.00 16.10 2.11
C GLU A 211 -31.32 16.91 3.36
N SER A 212 -30.34 17.64 3.89
CA SER A 212 -30.48 18.37 5.16
C SER A 212 -30.63 19.88 4.98
N VAL A 213 -29.73 20.55 4.26
CA VAL A 213 -29.70 22.03 4.20
C VAL A 213 -30.63 22.53 3.12
N LEU A 214 -30.48 22.04 1.89
CA LEU A 214 -31.32 22.47 0.76
C LEU A 214 -32.80 22.14 1.00
N ASN A 215 -33.11 20.98 1.56
CA ASN A 215 -34.49 20.64 1.91
C ASN A 215 -35.10 21.55 2.98
N THR A 216 -34.32 21.98 3.98
CA THR A 216 -34.78 22.93 5.01
C THR A 216 -35.00 24.31 4.43
N LEU A 217 -34.06 24.82 3.62
CA LEU A 217 -34.20 26.11 2.95
C LEU A 217 -35.39 26.12 1.99
N ALA A 218 -35.55 25.06 1.17
CA ALA A 218 -36.68 24.93 0.26
C ALA A 218 -38.03 24.91 0.99
N ALA A 219 -38.10 24.27 2.16
CA ALA A 219 -39.31 24.27 2.98
C ALA A 219 -39.67 25.67 3.51
N ILE A 220 -38.66 26.47 3.88
CA ILE A 220 -38.83 27.87 4.31
C ILE A 220 -39.28 28.75 3.13
N VAL A 221 -38.61 28.62 1.98
CA VAL A 221 -38.90 29.38 0.75
C VAL A 221 -40.30 29.08 0.22
N ALA A 222 -40.73 27.81 0.24
CA ALA A 222 -42.06 27.41 -0.22
C ALA A 222 -43.20 28.03 0.60
N GLY A 223 -42.91 28.57 1.81
CA GLY A 223 -43.86 29.38 2.58
C GLY A 223 -45.15 28.64 2.95
N GLY A 224 -45.14 27.30 2.97
CA GLY A 224 -46.32 26.47 3.15
C GLY A 224 -47.00 26.71 4.49
N ALA A 225 -48.05 27.53 4.49
CA ALA A 225 -49.05 27.75 5.54
C ALA A 225 -48.54 27.48 6.98
N VAL A 226 -47.57 28.28 7.43
CA VAL A 226 -47.06 28.25 8.82
C VAL A 226 -48.06 28.93 9.76
N SER A 227 -49.27 28.38 9.84
CA SER A 227 -50.37 28.89 10.69
C SER A 227 -50.54 28.08 11.98
N ASP A 228 -49.76 27.01 12.14
CA ASP A 228 -49.81 26.11 13.30
C ASP A 228 -48.47 26.12 14.05
N VAL A 229 -48.55 26.11 15.39
CA VAL A 229 -47.41 26.09 16.32
C VAL A 229 -46.53 24.86 16.08
N GLN A 230 -47.14 23.71 15.73
CA GLN A 230 -46.41 22.49 15.40
C GLN A 230 -45.51 22.59 14.16
N THR A 231 -45.88 23.43 13.18
CA THR A 231 -45.10 23.60 11.94
C THR A 231 -43.88 24.50 12.18
N HIS A 232 -44.01 25.53 13.01
CA HIS A 232 -42.89 26.37 13.46
C HIS A 232 -41.85 25.54 14.22
N GLU A 233 -42.29 24.73 15.19
CA GLU A 233 -41.38 23.89 15.99
C GLU A 233 -40.59 22.89 15.12
N ARG A 234 -41.27 22.30 14.11
CA ARG A 234 -40.62 21.41 13.14
C ARG A 234 -39.58 22.12 12.30
N LEU A 235 -39.84 23.34 11.83
CA LEU A 235 -38.86 24.14 11.08
C LEU A 235 -37.66 24.51 11.94
N ARG A 236 -37.86 24.88 13.22
CA ARG A 236 -36.76 25.18 14.16
C ARG A 236 -35.87 23.96 14.41
N SER A 237 -36.47 22.79 14.63
CA SER A 237 -35.71 21.54 14.81
C SER A 237 -34.87 21.18 13.58
N ARG A 238 -35.44 21.34 12.37
CA ARG A 238 -34.71 21.12 11.12
C ARG A 238 -33.58 22.13 10.92
N ALA A 239 -33.80 23.40 11.26
CA ALA A 239 -32.77 24.43 11.16
C ALA A 239 -31.56 24.14 12.09
N ARG A 240 -31.80 23.70 13.33
CA ARG A 240 -30.74 23.23 14.27
C ARG A 240 -29.93 22.09 13.67
N GLN A 241 -30.61 21.14 13.06
CA GLN A 241 -29.96 19.97 12.45
C GLN A 241 -29.13 20.34 11.22
N SER A 242 -29.68 21.17 10.33
CA SER A 242 -28.97 21.68 9.16
C SER A 242 -27.72 22.48 9.57
N GLN A 243 -27.79 23.25 10.66
CA GLN A 243 -26.64 24.00 11.20
C GLN A 243 -25.50 23.07 11.65
N LEU A 244 -25.82 22.03 12.42
CA LEU A 244 -24.81 21.07 12.91
C LEU A 244 -24.13 20.30 11.78
N VAL A 245 -24.90 19.99 10.71
CA VAL A 245 -24.36 19.35 9.51
C VAL A 245 -23.41 20.27 8.74
N VAL A 246 -23.72 21.56 8.64
CA VAL A 246 -22.84 22.55 7.99
C VAL A 246 -21.52 22.64 8.73
N GLN A 247 -21.54 22.79 10.06
CA GLN A 247 -20.34 22.85 10.90
C GLN A 247 -19.43 21.61 10.74
N LEU A 248 -20.04 20.43 10.57
CA LEU A 248 -19.31 19.19 10.33
C LEU A 248 -18.59 19.15 8.98
N ILE A 249 -19.24 19.65 7.93
CA ILE A 249 -18.73 19.59 6.56
C ILE A 249 -17.69 20.69 6.31
N THR A 250 -17.88 21.88 6.88
CA THR A 250 -16.97 23.02 6.69
C THR A 250 -15.72 22.95 7.57
N GLY A 251 -15.71 22.04 8.56
CA GLY A 251 -14.57 21.89 9.46
C GLY A 251 -14.39 23.09 10.38
N ASP A 252 -15.42 23.93 10.57
CA ASP A 252 -15.43 24.92 11.64
C ASP A 252 -15.76 24.22 12.96
N VAL A 253 -14.81 23.37 13.36
CA VAL A 253 -14.85 22.63 14.62
C VAL A 253 -14.42 23.54 15.76
N SER A 254 -14.13 24.83 15.55
CA SER A 254 -13.61 25.74 16.56
C SER A 254 -14.53 25.83 17.80
N GLU A 255 -15.85 25.88 17.59
CA GLU A 255 -16.84 25.83 18.67
C GLU A 255 -17.00 24.41 19.25
N LEU A 256 -17.00 23.38 18.40
CA LEU A 256 -17.12 21.96 18.78
C LEU A 256 -15.89 21.44 19.56
N GLU A 257 -14.69 21.91 19.24
CA GLU A 257 -13.42 21.65 19.93
C GLU A 257 -13.40 22.40 21.26
N ALA A 258 -13.83 23.66 21.28
CA ALA A 258 -14.03 24.39 22.52
C ALA A 258 -15.07 23.72 23.43
N GLU A 259 -16.15 23.13 22.88
CA GLU A 259 -17.14 22.32 23.61
C GLU A 259 -16.58 20.98 24.08
N ALA A 260 -15.81 20.29 23.24
CA ALA A 260 -15.17 19.01 23.57
C ALA A 260 -14.09 19.16 24.66
N GLU A 261 -13.37 20.28 24.70
CA GLU A 261 -12.39 20.60 25.76
C GLU A 261 -13.06 20.95 27.10
N ARG A 262 -14.32 21.39 27.09
CA ARG A 262 -15.09 21.69 28.31
C ARG A 262 -15.49 20.43 29.09
N GLY A 263 -15.44 19.25 28.47
CA GLY A 263 -15.85 17.97 29.06
C GLY A 263 -17.38 17.82 29.11
N TRP A 264 -17.89 16.58 29.08
CA TRP A 264 -19.32 16.24 28.91
C TRP A 264 -20.28 17.03 29.81
N LEU A 265 -19.99 17.14 31.11
CA LEU A 265 -20.89 17.79 32.06
C LEU A 265 -21.05 19.29 31.81
N ARG A 266 -19.98 19.98 31.40
CA ARG A 266 -20.06 21.42 31.09
C ARG A 266 -20.65 21.65 29.70
N ALA A 267 -20.36 20.78 28.75
CA ALA A 267 -20.91 20.88 27.40
C ALA A 267 -22.43 20.67 27.36
N LEU A 268 -22.97 19.80 28.21
CA LEU A 268 -24.41 19.53 28.30
C LEU A 268 -25.16 20.49 29.24
N GLU A 269 -24.46 21.36 29.97
CA GLU A 269 -25.04 22.26 30.99
C GLU A 269 -26.21 23.11 30.47
N PRO A 270 -26.14 23.76 29.28
CA PRO A 270 -27.25 24.56 28.75
C PRO A 270 -28.53 23.72 28.53
N ALA A 271 -28.38 22.54 27.94
CA ALA A 271 -29.49 21.63 27.65
C ALA A 271 -30.11 21.06 28.94
N LEU A 272 -29.30 20.85 29.98
CA LEU A 272 -29.77 20.39 31.30
C LEU A 272 -30.53 21.49 32.06
N ILE A 273 -30.11 22.75 31.93
CA ILE A 273 -30.81 23.90 32.52
C ILE A 273 -32.19 24.06 31.89
N GLU A 274 -32.31 23.94 30.57
CA GLU A 274 -33.60 23.99 29.87
C GLU A 274 -34.57 22.87 30.30
N LEU A 275 -34.04 21.66 30.53
CA LEU A 275 -34.80 20.54 31.11
C LEU A 275 -35.32 20.86 32.52
N ASP A 276 -34.48 21.43 33.38
CA ASP A 276 -34.84 21.75 34.76
C ASP A 276 -35.93 22.84 34.84
N ILE A 277 -35.81 23.87 33.99
CA ILE A 277 -36.83 24.93 33.84
C ILE A 277 -38.18 24.35 33.40
N SER A 278 -38.17 23.31 32.56
CA SER A 278 -39.38 22.61 32.11
C SER A 278 -39.99 21.67 33.15
N GLY A 279 -39.35 21.49 34.31
CA GLY A 279 -39.83 20.66 35.43
C GLY A 279 -39.51 19.16 35.30
N VAL A 280 -38.66 18.76 34.37
CA VAL A 280 -38.24 17.37 34.16
C VAL A 280 -37.00 17.06 34.99
N ARG A 281 -37.06 16.04 35.86
CA ARG A 281 -35.89 15.66 36.68
C ARG A 281 -34.83 14.96 35.84
N SER A 282 -33.63 15.54 35.74
CA SER A 282 -32.50 14.94 35.03
C SER A 282 -31.53 14.24 35.97
N LYS A 283 -31.00 13.08 35.53
CA LYS A 283 -29.90 12.37 36.21
C LYS A 283 -28.80 12.07 35.20
N VAL A 284 -27.63 12.68 35.39
CA VAL A 284 -26.46 12.50 34.50
C VAL A 284 -25.39 11.69 35.20
N ILE A 285 -24.88 10.65 34.55
CA ILE A 285 -23.73 9.85 34.99
C ILE A 285 -22.73 9.82 33.84
N VAL A 286 -21.50 10.29 34.09
CA VAL A 286 -20.37 10.17 33.16
C VAL A 286 -19.33 9.27 33.81
N SER A 287 -18.83 8.27 33.08
CA SER A 287 -17.88 7.27 33.58
C SER A 287 -16.77 7.04 32.56
N GLY A 288 -15.52 7.02 33.04
CA GLY A 288 -14.33 6.88 32.18
C GLY A 288 -13.77 8.22 31.70
N GLU A 289 -12.52 8.18 31.25
CA GLU A 289 -11.83 9.32 30.64
C GLU A 289 -10.87 8.75 29.59
N VAL A 290 -11.26 8.88 28.32
CA VAL A 290 -10.51 8.34 27.19
C VAL A 290 -10.30 9.44 26.15
N SER A 291 -9.07 9.53 25.63
CA SER A 291 -8.73 10.51 24.60
C SER A 291 -9.29 10.08 23.24
N ALA A 292 -10.51 10.53 22.93
CA ALA A 292 -11.10 10.42 21.59
C ALA A 292 -10.83 11.71 20.77
N PRO A 293 -10.80 11.63 19.42
CA PRO A 293 -10.66 12.81 18.56
C PRO A 293 -11.70 13.88 18.87
N ALA A 294 -11.31 15.16 18.85
CA ALA A 294 -12.18 16.27 19.25
C ALA A 294 -13.44 16.37 18.36
N LEU A 295 -13.30 16.11 17.05
CA LEU A 295 -14.41 15.99 16.10
C LEU A 295 -15.45 14.94 16.54
N VAL A 296 -15.00 13.74 16.94
CA VAL A 296 -15.89 12.66 17.40
C VAL A 296 -16.61 13.08 18.67
N ARG A 297 -15.90 13.68 19.64
CA ARG A 297 -16.51 14.17 20.89
C ARG A 297 -17.55 15.26 20.63
N GLY A 298 -17.25 16.23 19.80
CA GLY A 298 -18.18 17.30 19.43
C GLY A 298 -19.48 16.76 18.81
N VAL A 299 -19.36 15.82 17.87
CA VAL A 299 -20.54 15.18 17.23
C VAL A 299 -21.40 14.43 18.24
N LEU A 300 -20.77 13.66 19.14
CA LEU A 300 -21.50 12.90 20.13
C LEU A 300 -22.16 13.82 21.19
N ILE A 301 -21.50 14.92 21.58
CA ILE A 301 -22.08 15.97 22.44
C ILE A 301 -23.32 16.57 21.80
N GLY A 302 -23.23 17.00 20.53
CA GLY A 302 -24.37 17.55 19.80
C GLY A 302 -25.54 16.58 19.70
N ALA A 303 -25.26 15.30 19.44
CA ALA A 303 -26.29 14.26 19.37
C ALA A 303 -26.99 14.01 20.73
N VAL A 304 -26.24 14.04 21.83
CA VAL A 304 -26.80 13.92 23.19
C VAL A 304 -27.64 15.15 23.57
N SER A 305 -27.16 16.35 23.25
CA SER A 305 -27.90 17.61 23.46
C SER A 305 -29.22 17.64 22.71
N GLU A 306 -29.24 17.17 21.46
CA GLU A 306 -30.48 17.07 20.69
C GLU A 306 -31.43 16.02 21.28
N ALA A 307 -30.92 14.86 21.73
CA ALA A 307 -31.74 13.87 22.43
C ALA A 307 -32.41 14.46 23.68
N ILE A 308 -31.67 15.25 24.46
CA ILE A 308 -32.18 16.00 25.62
C ILE A 308 -33.29 16.99 25.20
N ALA A 309 -33.05 17.79 24.16
CA ALA A 309 -34.03 18.77 23.67
C ALA A 309 -35.33 18.09 23.20
N ASN A 310 -35.25 16.87 22.66
CA ASN A 310 -36.44 16.11 22.27
C ASN A 310 -37.24 15.61 23.46
N VAL A 311 -36.60 15.26 24.57
CA VAL A 311 -37.30 14.93 25.81
C VAL A 311 -38.10 16.13 26.30
N GLN A 312 -37.47 17.29 26.34
CA GLN A 312 -38.11 18.55 26.75
C GLN A 312 -39.30 18.91 25.83
N ARG A 313 -39.12 18.86 24.51
CA ARG A 313 -40.14 19.31 23.53
C ARG A 313 -41.30 18.33 23.32
N HIS A 314 -41.06 17.03 23.48
CA HIS A 314 -41.98 16.01 22.94
C HIS A 314 -42.35 14.90 23.91
N ALA A 315 -41.53 14.60 24.93
CA ALA A 315 -41.76 13.40 25.73
C ALA A 315 -42.86 13.56 26.78
N HIS A 316 -43.16 14.78 27.23
CA HIS A 316 -43.96 15.01 28.45
C HIS A 316 -43.48 14.15 29.63
N ALA A 317 -42.17 13.91 29.68
CA ALA A 317 -41.53 13.07 30.68
C ALA A 317 -41.52 13.75 32.05
N THR A 318 -41.53 12.98 33.13
CA THR A 318 -41.27 13.48 34.48
C THR A 318 -39.82 13.30 34.89
N SER A 319 -39.09 12.41 34.22
CA SER A 319 -37.68 12.17 34.46
C SER A 319 -36.92 11.69 33.23
N VAL A 320 -35.63 12.04 33.18
CA VAL A 320 -34.69 11.58 32.16
C VAL A 320 -33.37 11.14 32.81
N SER A 321 -32.84 10.00 32.37
CA SER A 321 -31.51 9.52 32.78
C SER A 321 -30.56 9.52 31.58
N ILE A 322 -29.40 10.13 31.76
CA ILE A 322 -28.35 10.25 30.76
C ILE A 322 -27.12 9.54 31.33
N ARG A 323 -26.63 8.52 30.63
CA ARG A 323 -25.42 7.77 30.99
C ARG A 323 -24.42 7.85 29.86
N ILE A 324 -23.19 8.24 30.17
CA ILE A 324 -22.08 8.32 29.22
C ILE A 324 -20.94 7.46 29.77
N GLU A 325 -20.50 6.49 28.98
CA GLU A 325 -19.43 5.56 29.33
C GLU A 325 -18.33 5.63 28.29
N GLU A 326 -17.10 5.86 28.75
CA GLU A 326 -15.88 5.85 27.96
C GLU A 326 -14.97 4.71 28.43
N TRP A 327 -14.50 3.87 27.51
CA TRP A 327 -13.60 2.75 27.84
C TRP A 327 -12.62 2.44 26.72
N ILE A 328 -11.61 1.63 27.05
CA ILE A 328 -10.71 1.02 26.09
C ILE A 328 -11.21 -0.40 25.82
N ASN A 329 -11.50 -0.73 24.56
CA ASN A 329 -11.97 -2.06 24.18
C ASN A 329 -10.85 -3.13 24.27
N GLU A 330 -11.20 -4.40 24.04
CA GLU A 330 -10.26 -5.54 24.10
C GLU A 330 -9.05 -5.42 23.16
N GLN A 331 -9.12 -4.53 22.18
CA GLN A 331 -8.08 -4.28 21.17
C GLN A 331 -7.20 -3.08 21.54
N GLY A 332 -7.37 -2.50 22.74
CA GLY A 332 -6.60 -1.35 23.18
C GLY A 332 -7.05 -0.01 22.58
N ARG A 333 -8.27 0.06 22.02
CA ARG A 333 -8.80 1.23 21.31
C ARG A 333 -9.89 1.97 22.09
N PRO A 334 -10.02 3.30 21.93
CA PRO A 334 -11.04 4.09 22.62
C PRO A 334 -12.45 3.76 22.11
N SER A 335 -13.43 3.78 23.01
CA SER A 335 -14.83 3.51 22.73
C SER A 335 -15.72 4.37 23.63
N ILE A 336 -16.80 4.90 23.07
CA ILE A 336 -17.74 5.80 23.77
C ILE A 336 -19.16 5.29 23.55
N SER A 337 -19.96 5.27 24.61
CA SER A 337 -21.40 5.08 24.52
C SER A 337 -22.17 6.10 25.35
N ALA A 338 -23.27 6.61 24.79
CA ALA A 338 -24.22 7.44 25.52
C ALA A 338 -25.61 6.81 25.44
N GLU A 339 -26.31 6.73 26.58
CA GLU A 339 -27.66 6.20 26.71
C GLU A 339 -28.54 7.24 27.40
N ILE A 340 -29.62 7.64 26.73
CA ILE A 340 -30.62 8.59 27.21
C ILE A 340 -31.94 7.84 27.33
N VAL A 341 -32.56 7.88 28.50
CA VAL A 341 -33.83 7.19 28.79
C VAL A 341 -34.80 8.17 29.43
N ASP A 342 -35.97 8.38 28.83
CA ASP A 342 -37.08 9.14 29.40
C ASP A 342 -38.28 8.24 29.76
N ASP A 343 -39.11 8.72 30.68
CA ASP A 343 -40.37 8.09 31.11
C ASP A 343 -41.61 8.71 30.46
N GLY A 344 -41.45 9.30 29.28
CA GLY A 344 -42.48 10.05 28.58
C GLY A 344 -43.54 9.21 27.87
N ILE A 345 -44.31 9.87 27.01
CA ILE A 345 -45.43 9.25 26.29
C ILE A 345 -45.02 8.20 25.27
N GLY A 346 -43.77 8.18 24.81
CA GLY A 346 -43.23 7.27 23.80
C GLY A 346 -44.01 7.19 22.47
N PHE A 347 -43.55 6.35 21.53
CA PHE A 347 -44.17 6.18 20.21
C PHE A 347 -44.08 4.73 19.69
N GLU A 348 -45.04 4.31 18.86
CA GLU A 348 -45.24 2.91 18.44
C GLU A 348 -44.54 2.49 17.13
N SER A 349 -44.08 3.44 16.29
CA SER A 349 -43.37 3.09 15.06
C SER A 349 -42.30 4.11 14.68
N PRO A 350 -41.06 3.66 14.35
CA PRO A 350 -40.04 4.52 13.76
C PRO A 350 -40.41 4.98 12.33
N ALA A 351 -41.35 4.30 11.65
CA ALA A 351 -41.84 4.75 10.34
C ALA A 351 -42.74 5.99 10.44
N THR A 352 -43.34 6.26 11.61
CA THR A 352 -44.02 7.53 11.88
C THR A 352 -43.03 8.66 12.24
N SER A 353 -41.78 8.35 12.63
CA SER A 353 -40.73 9.33 12.90
C SER A 353 -39.91 9.76 11.67
N GLU A 354 -40.04 9.07 10.52
CA GLU A 354 -39.62 9.63 9.21
C GLU A 354 -40.33 10.96 8.91
N ARG A 355 -41.52 11.20 9.47
CA ARG A 355 -42.23 12.48 9.39
C ARG A 355 -41.76 13.53 10.41
N PHE A 356 -40.92 13.16 11.38
CA PHE A 356 -40.48 14.06 12.45
C PHE A 356 -39.05 14.58 12.30
N GLY A 357 -38.26 14.15 11.30
CA GLY A 357 -36.96 14.76 10.95
C GLY A 357 -35.82 14.58 11.97
N VAL A 358 -36.15 14.32 13.23
CA VAL A 358 -35.20 14.19 14.35
C VAL A 358 -34.30 12.94 14.24
N ASP A 359 -34.87 11.82 13.79
CA ASP A 359 -34.17 10.52 13.71
C ASP A 359 -33.11 10.50 12.59
N GLY A 360 -33.30 11.30 11.52
CA GLY A 360 -32.40 11.34 10.36
C GLY A 360 -31.09 12.07 10.64
N ALA A 361 -31.13 13.31 11.14
CA ALA A 361 -29.91 14.11 11.25
C ALA A 361 -28.95 13.64 12.36
N MET A 362 -29.49 13.18 13.50
CA MET A 362 -28.67 12.61 14.58
C MET A 362 -27.97 11.32 14.11
N ARG A 363 -28.68 10.46 13.38
CA ARG A 363 -28.09 9.26 12.76
C ARG A 363 -27.04 9.62 11.74
N THR A 364 -27.31 10.56 10.84
CA THR A 364 -26.39 10.98 9.78
C THR A 364 -25.11 11.58 10.35
N ALA A 365 -25.22 12.47 11.34
CA ALA A 365 -24.06 13.07 12.00
C ALA A 365 -23.19 12.01 12.73
N VAL A 366 -23.83 11.11 13.50
CA VAL A 366 -23.11 10.05 14.23
C VAL A 366 -22.53 8.99 13.29
N HIS A 367 -23.22 8.64 12.20
CA HIS A 367 -22.69 7.75 11.17
C HIS A 367 -21.52 8.38 10.41
N GLY A 368 -21.54 9.70 10.19
CA GLY A 368 -20.47 10.44 9.53
C GLY A 368 -19.12 10.33 10.24
N VAL A 369 -19.10 10.07 11.55
CA VAL A 369 -17.89 9.81 12.34
C VAL A 369 -17.64 8.32 12.62
N GLY A 370 -18.35 7.42 11.93
CA GLY A 370 -18.22 5.96 12.12
C GLY A 370 -18.96 5.40 13.34
N GLY A 371 -19.84 6.18 13.96
CA GLY A 371 -20.70 5.76 15.07
C GLY A 371 -22.01 5.11 14.63
N ARG A 372 -22.85 4.75 15.60
CA ARG A 372 -24.17 4.15 15.43
C ARG A 372 -25.17 4.70 16.45
N VAL A 373 -26.42 4.88 16.03
CA VAL A 373 -27.54 5.24 16.93
C VAL A 373 -28.60 4.13 16.89
N ASP A 374 -29.09 3.72 18.06
CA ASP A 374 -30.24 2.82 18.25
C ASP A 374 -31.32 3.56 19.06
N ILE A 375 -32.56 3.59 18.57
CA ILE A 375 -33.67 4.26 19.25
C ILE A 375 -34.77 3.24 19.47
N ARG A 376 -35.22 3.12 20.71
CA ARG A 376 -36.31 2.24 21.13
C ARG A 376 -37.33 3.06 21.87
N SER A 377 -38.56 3.09 21.37
CA SER A 377 -39.66 3.77 22.04
C SER A 377 -40.89 2.86 22.11
N ARG A 378 -41.73 3.08 23.11
CA ARG A 378 -43.06 2.47 23.16
C ARG A 378 -44.05 3.44 23.79
N THR A 379 -45.22 3.57 23.17
CA THR A 379 -46.30 4.41 23.69
C THR A 379 -46.66 4.02 25.13
N GLY A 380 -46.72 5.01 26.01
CA GLY A 380 -46.97 4.88 27.45
C GLY A 380 -45.80 4.38 28.31
N ILE A 381 -44.62 4.10 27.73
CA ILE A 381 -43.44 3.60 28.47
C ILE A 381 -42.26 4.59 28.41
N GLY A 382 -42.13 5.37 27.34
CA GLY A 382 -41.05 6.35 27.15
C GLY A 382 -40.11 5.97 26.00
N THR A 383 -39.00 6.70 25.87
CA THR A 383 -38.01 6.50 24.80
C THR A 383 -36.62 6.23 25.37
N THR A 384 -35.86 5.39 24.68
CA THR A 384 -34.45 5.08 24.92
C THR A 384 -33.65 5.35 23.66
N VAL A 385 -32.68 6.25 23.75
CA VAL A 385 -31.73 6.59 22.68
C VAL A 385 -30.35 6.12 23.10
N ARG A 386 -29.72 5.30 22.26
CA ARG A 386 -28.37 4.77 22.49
C ARG A 386 -27.46 5.17 21.34
N ILE A 387 -26.40 5.90 21.66
CA ILE A 387 -25.38 6.38 20.72
C ILE A 387 -24.08 5.64 21.04
N GLN A 388 -23.41 5.11 20.03
CA GLN A 388 -22.18 4.32 20.19
C GLN A 388 -21.14 4.69 19.16
N TRP A 389 -19.88 4.75 19.57
CA TRP A 389 -18.74 4.96 18.69
C TRP A 389 -17.57 4.08 19.13
N HIS A 390 -16.89 3.47 18.16
CA HIS A 390 -15.68 2.67 18.37
C HIS A 390 -14.72 2.97 17.22
N ASP A 391 -13.43 3.12 17.54
CA ASP A 391 -12.37 3.26 16.55
C ASP A 391 -12.29 1.98 15.70
N LYS A 392 -12.79 2.03 14.45
CA LYS A 392 -12.97 0.87 13.57
C LYS A 392 -11.76 0.64 12.68
N GLU A 393 -11.39 -0.62 12.50
CA GLU A 393 -10.60 -1.08 11.35
C GLU A 393 -11.57 -1.29 10.18
N GLU A 394 -11.26 -0.73 9.01
CA GLU A 394 -11.89 -1.15 7.77
C GLU A 394 -11.51 -2.62 7.54
N ASP A 395 -12.51 -3.51 7.52
CA ASP A 395 -12.38 -4.86 6.98
C ASP A 395 -12.11 -4.71 5.47
N SER A 396 -10.84 -4.47 5.12
CA SER A 396 -10.35 -4.62 3.77
C SER A 396 -10.21 -6.12 3.50
N SER A 397 -11.32 -6.73 3.11
CA SER A 397 -11.28 -7.91 2.25
C SER A 397 -10.77 -7.49 0.86
N ALA A 398 -9.53 -6.99 0.81
CA ALA A 398 -8.76 -7.01 -0.41
C ALA A 398 -8.34 -8.47 -0.59
N GLU A 399 -8.84 -9.11 -1.65
CA GLU A 399 -8.38 -10.44 -2.02
C GLU A 399 -6.84 -10.43 -2.04
N PRO A 400 -6.18 -11.34 -1.30
CA PRO A 400 -4.73 -11.37 -1.27
C PRO A 400 -4.26 -11.60 -2.70
N LEU A 401 -3.41 -10.69 -3.23
CA LEU A 401 -2.79 -10.80 -4.54
C LEU A 401 -2.06 -12.14 -4.67
N GLU A 402 -2.83 -13.13 -5.13
CA GLU A 402 -2.46 -14.53 -5.15
C GLU A 402 -1.73 -14.83 -6.46
N SER A 403 -0.49 -14.34 -6.64
CA SER A 403 0.33 -14.89 -7.75
C SER A 403 1.82 -14.63 -7.76
N SER A 404 2.44 -13.77 -6.93
CA SER A 404 3.91 -13.64 -6.98
C SER A 404 4.61 -14.76 -6.18
N ARG A 405 4.59 -15.98 -6.71
CA ARG A 405 5.71 -16.91 -6.53
C ARG A 405 6.88 -16.33 -7.32
N TRP A 406 7.53 -15.29 -6.79
CA TRP A 406 8.77 -14.78 -7.34
C TRP A 406 9.70 -15.96 -7.67
N ASP A 407 10.26 -15.98 -8.89
CA ASP A 407 10.97 -17.07 -9.58
C ASP A 407 12.28 -17.50 -8.88
N LEU A 408 12.16 -17.87 -7.60
CA LEU A 408 13.22 -18.36 -6.72
C LEU A 408 13.83 -19.64 -7.22
N ALA A 409 12.96 -20.54 -7.68
CA ALA A 409 13.34 -21.81 -8.23
C ALA A 409 14.19 -21.56 -9.49
N GLY A 410 13.71 -20.77 -10.45
CA GLY A 410 14.50 -20.43 -11.64
C GLY A 410 15.80 -19.70 -11.31
N ALA A 411 15.80 -18.81 -10.31
CA ALA A 411 17.02 -18.13 -9.86
C ALA A 411 18.07 -19.11 -9.34
N PHE A 412 17.70 -20.10 -8.52
CA PHE A 412 18.64 -21.11 -8.03
C PHE A 412 19.08 -22.10 -9.11
N VAL A 413 18.13 -22.58 -9.94
CA VAL A 413 18.36 -23.70 -10.87
C VAL A 413 19.27 -23.32 -12.02
N ARG A 414 19.06 -22.17 -12.66
CA ARG A 414 19.83 -21.77 -13.85
C ARG A 414 21.34 -21.74 -13.63
N PRO A 415 21.89 -21.04 -12.61
CA PRO A 415 23.33 -20.94 -12.42
C PRO A 415 23.96 -22.27 -11.97
N VAL A 416 23.28 -23.02 -11.10
CA VAL A 416 23.77 -24.33 -10.61
C VAL A 416 23.81 -25.34 -11.74
N LEU A 417 22.72 -25.46 -12.49
CA LEU A 417 22.63 -26.43 -13.58
C LEU A 417 23.59 -26.05 -14.73
N ALA A 418 23.71 -24.75 -15.06
CA ALA A 418 24.62 -24.30 -16.11
C ALA A 418 26.09 -24.59 -15.76
N SER A 419 26.52 -24.33 -14.52
CA SER A 419 27.91 -24.60 -14.12
C SER A 419 28.23 -26.09 -14.07
N LEU A 420 27.29 -26.92 -13.60
CA LEU A 420 27.46 -28.37 -13.52
C LEU A 420 27.36 -29.07 -14.89
N LEU A 421 26.52 -28.57 -15.79
CA LEU A 421 26.49 -29.03 -17.18
C LEU A 421 27.80 -28.71 -17.89
N ALA A 422 28.32 -27.49 -17.72
CA ALA A 422 29.62 -27.11 -18.28
C ALA A 422 30.76 -27.99 -17.74
N LEU A 423 30.78 -28.25 -16.42
CA LEU A 423 31.75 -29.15 -15.80
C LEU A 423 31.63 -30.57 -16.36
N SER A 424 30.41 -31.13 -16.42
CA SER A 424 30.17 -32.47 -16.94
C SER A 424 30.62 -32.62 -18.39
N PHE A 425 30.41 -31.60 -19.22
CA PHE A 425 30.81 -31.60 -20.63
C PHE A 425 32.34 -31.66 -20.78
N VAL A 426 33.06 -30.87 -19.99
CA VAL A 426 34.53 -30.89 -19.97
C VAL A 426 35.06 -32.23 -19.47
N SER A 427 34.43 -32.81 -18.43
CA SER A 427 34.82 -34.14 -17.92
C SER A 427 34.61 -35.24 -18.97
N VAL A 428 33.49 -35.23 -19.70
CA VAL A 428 33.24 -36.18 -20.81
C VAL A 428 34.28 -36.03 -21.91
N LEU A 429 34.61 -34.80 -22.32
CA LEU A 429 35.64 -34.55 -23.34
C LEU A 429 37.03 -35.01 -22.90
N GLY A 430 37.39 -34.79 -21.63
CA GLY A 430 38.67 -35.20 -21.07
C GLY A 430 38.81 -36.72 -20.90
N GLY A 431 37.70 -37.42 -20.65
CA GLY A 431 37.65 -38.88 -20.49
C GLY A 431 37.46 -39.66 -21.79
N TRP A 432 37.08 -39.00 -22.88
CA TRP A 432 36.66 -39.64 -24.15
C TRP A 432 37.65 -40.67 -24.72
N SER A 433 38.96 -40.45 -24.55
CA SER A 433 39.99 -41.34 -25.07
C SER A 433 40.16 -42.64 -24.27
N GLN A 434 39.50 -42.76 -23.11
CA GLN A 434 39.65 -43.88 -22.17
C GLN A 434 38.42 -44.81 -22.15
N ASP A 435 37.31 -44.43 -22.76
CA ASP A 435 36.05 -45.19 -22.77
C ASP A 435 36.11 -46.41 -23.70
N VAL A 436 35.65 -47.56 -23.20
CA VAL A 436 35.62 -48.83 -23.95
C VAL A 436 34.33 -48.98 -24.76
N ASN A 437 33.22 -48.43 -24.28
CA ASN A 437 31.95 -48.41 -24.99
C ASN A 437 31.38 -46.98 -25.14
N PRO A 438 31.83 -46.22 -26.17
CA PRO A 438 31.43 -44.83 -26.34
C PRO A 438 29.92 -44.66 -26.60
N ILE A 439 29.24 -45.69 -27.12
CA ILE A 439 27.79 -45.65 -27.37
C ILE A 439 27.01 -45.63 -26.05
N ALA A 440 27.45 -46.41 -25.06
CA ALA A 440 26.84 -46.42 -23.73
C ALA A 440 27.04 -45.08 -23.02
N THR A 441 28.25 -44.50 -23.08
CA THR A 441 28.54 -43.16 -22.51
C THR A 441 27.68 -42.07 -23.14
N VAL A 442 27.61 -42.02 -24.48
CA VAL A 442 26.79 -41.03 -25.20
C VAL A 442 25.31 -41.16 -24.86
N SER A 443 24.80 -42.39 -24.76
CA SER A 443 23.40 -42.65 -24.41
C SER A 443 23.08 -42.20 -22.99
N ALA A 444 23.94 -42.52 -22.02
CA ALA A 444 23.77 -42.11 -20.63
C ALA A 444 23.85 -40.58 -20.47
N TYR A 445 24.79 -39.93 -21.16
CA TYR A 445 24.91 -38.47 -21.16
C TYR A 445 23.71 -37.78 -21.82
N ALA A 446 23.20 -38.32 -22.93
CA ALA A 446 22.00 -37.80 -23.59
C ALA A 446 20.76 -37.87 -22.68
N ILE A 447 20.58 -38.99 -21.95
CA ILE A 447 19.49 -39.12 -20.97
C ILE A 447 19.62 -38.07 -19.87
N ALA A 448 20.81 -37.89 -19.31
CA ALA A 448 21.05 -36.91 -18.25
C ALA A 448 20.84 -35.46 -18.75
N MET A 449 21.22 -35.16 -19.99
CA MET A 449 21.00 -33.86 -20.62
C MET A 449 19.51 -33.55 -20.85
N VAL A 450 18.73 -34.56 -21.26
CA VAL A 450 17.26 -34.42 -21.40
C VAL A 450 16.62 -34.15 -20.04
N LEU A 451 17.02 -34.88 -18.99
CA LEU A 451 16.53 -34.64 -17.62
C LEU A 451 16.89 -33.24 -17.13
N ALA A 452 18.12 -32.79 -17.38
CA ALA A 452 18.57 -31.44 -17.04
C ALA A 452 17.77 -30.36 -17.78
N LEU A 453 17.53 -30.54 -19.09
CA LEU A 453 16.74 -29.62 -19.90
C LEU A 453 15.29 -29.54 -19.41
N TRP A 454 14.66 -30.68 -19.12
CA TRP A 454 13.31 -30.72 -18.56
C TRP A 454 13.22 -30.00 -17.22
N LEU A 455 14.22 -30.19 -16.36
CA LEU A 455 14.30 -29.51 -15.07
C LEU A 455 14.49 -28.00 -15.22
N MET A 456 15.29 -27.56 -16.20
CA MET A 456 15.50 -26.14 -16.52
C MET A 456 14.21 -25.49 -17.04
N VAL A 457 13.47 -26.16 -17.92
CA VAL A 457 12.17 -25.68 -18.43
C VAL A 457 11.12 -25.65 -17.32
N ALA A 458 11.06 -26.67 -16.45
CA ALA A 458 10.16 -26.68 -15.30
C ALA A 458 10.48 -25.54 -14.33
N ALA A 459 11.76 -25.28 -14.06
CA ALA A 459 12.20 -24.17 -13.22
C ALA A 459 11.84 -22.80 -13.82
N MET A 460 11.85 -22.64 -15.16
CA MET A 460 11.35 -21.42 -15.80
C MET A 460 9.85 -21.20 -15.63
N ARG A 461 9.08 -22.26 -15.41
CA ARG A 461 7.64 -22.19 -15.12
C ARG A 461 7.35 -21.95 -13.63
N GLY A 462 8.38 -21.83 -12.79
CA GLY A 462 8.27 -21.52 -11.36
C GLY A 462 7.92 -22.69 -10.45
N GLU A 463 7.53 -23.85 -10.99
CA GLU A 463 7.17 -25.04 -10.22
C GLU A 463 7.81 -26.31 -10.77
N VAL A 464 8.52 -27.04 -9.90
CA VAL A 464 8.99 -28.40 -10.20
C VAL A 464 7.91 -29.38 -9.78
N ALA A 465 7.28 -30.01 -10.77
CA ALA A 465 6.23 -30.98 -10.53
C ALA A 465 6.76 -32.23 -9.82
N TRP A 466 5.93 -32.80 -8.95
CA TRP A 466 6.28 -33.97 -8.13
C TRP A 466 6.73 -35.19 -8.97
N TRP A 467 6.12 -35.39 -10.14
CA TRP A 467 6.45 -36.49 -11.05
C TRP A 467 7.84 -36.34 -11.67
N LEU A 468 8.27 -35.11 -11.96
CA LEU A 468 9.59 -34.83 -12.51
C LEU A 468 10.68 -35.08 -11.45
N THR A 469 10.40 -34.70 -10.20
CA THR A 469 11.26 -35.04 -9.05
C THR A 469 11.42 -36.55 -8.89
N ALA A 470 10.32 -37.31 -8.98
CA ALA A 470 10.37 -38.77 -8.89
C ALA A 470 11.13 -39.39 -10.06
N LEU A 471 10.92 -38.89 -11.29
CA LEU A 471 11.61 -39.35 -12.49
C LEU A 471 13.12 -39.16 -12.38
N ILE A 472 13.59 -38.00 -11.91
CA ILE A 472 15.02 -37.72 -11.73
C ILE A 472 15.60 -38.63 -10.64
N ALA A 473 14.95 -38.74 -9.48
CA ALA A 473 15.44 -39.58 -8.38
C ALA A 473 15.54 -41.08 -8.76
N VAL A 474 14.62 -41.58 -9.58
CA VAL A 474 14.65 -42.99 -10.06
C VAL A 474 15.59 -43.17 -11.25
N GLY A 475 15.70 -42.16 -12.13
CA GLY A 475 16.56 -42.20 -13.32
C GLY A 475 18.05 -42.05 -13.00
N SER A 476 18.40 -41.34 -11.92
CA SER A 476 19.79 -41.12 -11.51
C SER A 476 20.60 -42.41 -11.34
N PRO A 477 20.16 -43.44 -10.59
CA PRO A 477 20.87 -44.72 -10.51
C PRO A 477 21.05 -45.44 -11.84
N VAL A 478 20.08 -45.32 -12.75
CA VAL A 478 20.14 -45.96 -14.08
C VAL A 478 21.25 -45.34 -14.94
N VAL A 479 21.41 -44.02 -14.89
CA VAL A 479 22.47 -43.31 -15.61
C VAL A 479 23.85 -43.72 -15.12
N VAL A 480 24.06 -43.86 -13.80
CA VAL A 480 25.33 -44.36 -13.23
C VAL A 480 25.62 -45.77 -13.70
N GLN A 481 24.63 -46.67 -13.63
CA GLN A 481 24.80 -48.07 -14.04
C GLN A 481 25.17 -48.22 -15.53
N LEU A 482 24.58 -47.38 -16.40
CA LEU A 482 24.94 -47.35 -17.82
C LEU A 482 26.39 -46.91 -18.05
N GLN A 483 26.90 -45.97 -17.25
CA GLN A 483 28.32 -45.58 -17.31
C GLN A 483 29.25 -46.68 -16.81
N VAL A 484 28.94 -47.30 -15.66
CA VAL A 484 29.77 -48.37 -15.07
C VAL A 484 29.92 -49.55 -16.05
N ASN A 485 28.86 -49.87 -16.80
CA ASN A 485 28.92 -50.91 -17.84
C ASN A 485 29.73 -50.51 -19.08
N GLY A 486 30.08 -49.23 -19.26
CA GLY A 486 30.82 -48.70 -20.40
C GLY A 486 32.33 -48.51 -20.18
N ASP A 487 32.81 -48.61 -18.93
CA ASP A 487 34.20 -48.33 -18.53
C ASP A 487 34.88 -49.56 -17.86
N ILE A 488 36.19 -49.75 -18.04
CA ILE A 488 36.99 -50.85 -17.46
C ILE A 488 37.84 -50.39 -16.26
N LYS A 489 38.09 -49.09 -16.06
CA LYS A 489 38.99 -48.61 -14.99
C LYS A 489 38.25 -47.98 -13.81
N THR A 490 37.67 -48.80 -12.97
CA THR A 490 37.26 -48.40 -11.60
C THR A 490 38.48 -48.17 -10.70
N GLY A 491 39.29 -47.14 -10.99
CA GLY A 491 40.52 -46.85 -10.26
C GLY A 491 41.13 -45.46 -10.42
N ALA A 492 40.57 -44.55 -11.22
CA ALA A 492 40.94 -43.13 -11.19
C ALA A 492 39.88 -42.38 -10.36
N GLY A 493 40.29 -41.71 -9.29
CA GLY A 493 39.39 -41.30 -8.21
C GLY A 493 38.26 -40.34 -8.62
N VAL A 494 37.07 -40.61 -8.08
CA VAL A 494 36.01 -39.74 -7.52
C VAL A 494 35.69 -38.40 -8.19
N LEU A 495 36.69 -37.59 -8.53
CA LEU A 495 36.55 -36.27 -9.15
C LEU A 495 36.75 -36.29 -10.68
N GLY A 496 37.18 -37.43 -11.25
CA GLY A 496 37.39 -37.61 -12.69
C GLY A 496 36.14 -38.05 -13.47
N ASP A 497 35.13 -38.62 -12.80
CA ASP A 497 33.96 -39.22 -13.44
C ASP A 497 32.83 -38.20 -13.64
N TRP A 498 32.28 -38.15 -14.87
CA TRP A 498 31.30 -37.12 -15.25
C TRP A 498 29.88 -37.36 -14.70
N SER A 499 29.46 -38.63 -14.51
CA SER A 499 28.07 -38.90 -14.09
C SER A 499 27.76 -38.56 -12.63
N PRO A 500 28.65 -38.82 -11.63
CA PRO A 500 28.37 -38.44 -10.25
C PRO A 500 28.20 -36.92 -10.09
N ILE A 501 29.00 -36.13 -10.82
CA ILE A 501 28.94 -34.66 -10.82
C ILE A 501 27.59 -34.16 -11.36
N LEU A 502 27.18 -34.65 -12.52
CA LEU A 502 25.93 -34.21 -13.16
C LEU A 502 24.70 -34.67 -12.36
N ILE A 503 24.73 -35.89 -11.83
CA ILE A 503 23.65 -36.45 -11.02
C ILE A 503 23.54 -35.72 -9.69
N LEU A 504 24.66 -35.42 -9.02
CA LEU A 504 24.66 -34.61 -7.80
C LEU A 504 24.00 -33.25 -8.05
N GLY A 505 24.30 -32.61 -9.19
CA GLY A 505 23.66 -31.36 -9.59
C GLY A 505 22.14 -31.45 -9.75
N LEU A 506 21.67 -32.48 -10.45
CA LEU A 506 20.23 -32.74 -10.61
C LEU A 506 19.56 -32.99 -9.26
N LEU A 507 20.18 -33.78 -8.38
CA LEU A 507 19.68 -34.10 -7.05
C LEU A 507 19.65 -32.88 -6.11
N VAL A 508 20.67 -32.03 -6.16
CA VAL A 508 20.73 -30.75 -5.43
C VAL A 508 19.60 -29.82 -5.89
N VAL A 509 19.38 -29.71 -7.20
CA VAL A 509 18.31 -28.86 -7.73
C VAL A 509 16.93 -29.34 -7.26
N ILE A 510 16.63 -30.64 -7.38
CA ILE A 510 15.32 -31.15 -6.95
C ILE A 510 15.15 -31.08 -5.42
N ALA A 511 16.22 -31.22 -4.63
CA ALA A 511 16.16 -31.07 -3.18
C ALA A 511 15.82 -29.62 -2.77
N ALA A 512 16.38 -28.63 -3.48
CA ALA A 512 16.11 -27.22 -3.25
C ALA A 512 14.73 -26.76 -3.72
N THR A 513 14.29 -27.25 -4.88
CA THR A 513 13.12 -26.67 -5.60
C THR A 513 11.91 -27.58 -5.69
N GLY A 514 12.09 -28.89 -5.53
CA GLY A 514 11.02 -29.87 -5.57
C GLY A 514 10.15 -29.84 -4.30
N PRO A 515 9.16 -30.75 -4.21
CA PRO A 515 8.30 -30.89 -3.04
C PRO A 515 9.06 -31.06 -1.72
N SER A 516 8.38 -30.90 -0.58
CA SER A 516 9.01 -30.99 0.75
C SER A 516 9.66 -32.36 1.04
N TRP A 517 9.27 -33.43 0.35
CA TRP A 517 9.88 -34.75 0.46
C TRP A 517 11.05 -34.98 -0.51
N ALA A 518 11.27 -34.07 -1.47
CA ALA A 518 12.22 -34.25 -2.56
C ALA A 518 13.67 -34.45 -2.09
N TRP A 519 14.08 -33.73 -1.04
CA TRP A 519 15.42 -33.87 -0.48
C TRP A 519 15.67 -35.28 0.10
N GLY A 520 14.66 -35.92 0.71
CA GLY A 520 14.76 -37.29 1.21
C GLY A 520 14.90 -38.31 0.08
N ALA A 521 14.12 -38.12 -1.00
CA ALA A 521 14.26 -38.94 -2.21
C ALA A 521 15.62 -38.76 -2.88
N ALA A 522 16.16 -37.54 -2.89
CA ALA A 522 17.49 -37.24 -3.43
C ALA A 522 18.62 -37.93 -2.63
N VAL A 523 18.55 -37.90 -1.29
CA VAL A 523 19.50 -38.62 -0.44
C VAL A 523 19.43 -40.13 -0.67
N LEU A 524 18.22 -40.69 -0.77
CA LEU A 524 18.03 -42.11 -1.05
C LEU A 524 18.58 -42.49 -2.43
N SER A 525 18.28 -41.69 -3.46
CA SER A 525 18.81 -41.88 -4.81
C SER A 525 20.35 -41.84 -4.83
N TRP A 526 20.94 -40.87 -4.13
CA TRP A 526 22.40 -40.76 -4.01
C TRP A 526 23.00 -42.00 -3.33
N ALA A 527 22.41 -42.47 -2.24
CA ALA A 527 22.86 -43.68 -1.56
C ALA A 527 22.81 -44.91 -2.49
N ILE A 528 21.76 -45.05 -3.31
CA ILE A 528 21.63 -46.15 -4.29
C ILE A 528 22.71 -46.05 -5.38
N CYS A 529 23.01 -44.86 -5.89
CA CYS A 529 24.10 -44.66 -6.85
C CYS A 529 25.45 -45.12 -6.28
N GLN A 530 25.70 -44.87 -4.98
CA GLN A 530 26.96 -45.19 -4.31
C GLN A 530 27.10 -46.67 -3.93
N LEU A 531 26.01 -47.43 -3.73
CA LEU A 531 26.08 -48.87 -3.42
C LEU A 531 26.71 -49.74 -4.54
N VAL A 532 26.93 -49.16 -5.72
CA VAL A 532 27.59 -49.78 -6.89
C VAL A 532 29.09 -49.42 -6.93
N ILE A 533 29.48 -48.29 -6.31
CA ILE A 533 30.84 -47.76 -6.23
C ILE A 533 31.29 -47.90 -4.77
N VAL A 534 31.80 -49.09 -4.43
CA VAL A 534 32.16 -49.46 -3.05
C VAL A 534 33.30 -48.56 -2.53
N GLY A 535 32.96 -47.45 -1.85
CA GLY A 535 33.96 -46.60 -1.21
C GLY A 535 33.47 -45.34 -0.47
N GLU A 536 32.29 -44.79 -0.77
CA GLU A 536 32.00 -43.39 -0.40
C GLU A 536 30.74 -43.14 0.44
N LEU A 537 30.54 -43.93 1.50
CA LEU A 537 29.47 -43.62 2.46
C LEU A 537 29.75 -42.34 3.30
N ASP A 538 30.96 -41.77 3.19
CA ASP A 538 31.49 -40.67 4.00
C ASP A 538 31.57 -39.28 3.29
N TRP A 539 30.95 -39.09 2.12
CA TRP A 539 31.35 -38.00 1.18
C TRP A 539 30.44 -36.74 1.05
N PRO A 540 31.00 -35.60 0.60
CA PRO A 540 30.39 -34.26 0.42
C PRO A 540 29.10 -34.18 -0.40
N GLY A 541 28.76 -35.20 -1.20
CA GLY A 541 27.52 -35.23 -1.99
C GLY A 541 26.25 -35.22 -1.12
N VAL A 542 26.23 -35.97 -0.03
CA VAL A 542 25.10 -35.97 0.93
C VAL A 542 24.96 -34.59 1.58
N THR A 543 26.09 -33.98 1.95
CA THR A 543 26.15 -32.61 2.50
C THR A 543 25.55 -31.58 1.55
N ALA A 544 25.87 -31.66 0.25
CA ALA A 544 25.31 -30.75 -0.75
C ALA A 544 23.78 -30.93 -0.91
N ILE A 545 23.27 -32.17 -0.90
CA ILE A 545 21.83 -32.45 -0.98
C ILE A 545 21.09 -31.96 0.29
N LEU A 546 21.66 -32.18 1.47
CA LEU A 546 21.10 -31.69 2.74
C LEU A 546 21.07 -30.16 2.79
N LEU A 547 22.15 -29.51 2.34
CA LEU A 547 22.23 -28.05 2.25
C LEU A 547 21.15 -27.49 1.31
N ALA A 548 20.97 -28.13 0.15
CA ALA A 548 19.93 -27.78 -0.81
C ALA A 548 18.52 -27.97 -0.23
N GLY A 549 18.27 -29.08 0.47
CA GLY A 549 17.01 -29.34 1.17
C GLY A 549 16.72 -28.30 2.27
N PHE A 550 17.74 -27.94 3.07
CA PHE A 550 17.63 -26.91 4.10
C PHE A 550 17.32 -25.54 3.49
N TYR A 551 18.03 -25.17 2.42
CA TYR A 551 17.76 -23.95 1.66
C TYR A 551 16.32 -23.91 1.13
N GLY A 552 15.86 -24.98 0.49
CA GLY A 552 14.49 -25.09 -0.01
C GLY A 552 13.42 -25.00 1.09
N TRP A 553 13.66 -25.64 2.24
CA TRP A 553 12.80 -25.52 3.42
C TRP A 553 12.75 -24.09 3.96
N PHE A 554 13.89 -23.44 4.12
CA PHE A 554 13.98 -22.09 4.67
C PHE A 554 13.34 -21.05 3.75
N MET A 555 13.53 -21.18 2.44
CA MET A 555 12.89 -20.29 1.47
C MET A 555 11.37 -20.40 1.51
N ARG A 556 10.83 -21.64 1.58
CA ARG A 556 9.39 -21.87 1.76
C ARG A 556 8.87 -21.26 3.06
N ARG A 557 9.63 -21.35 4.15
CA ARG A 557 9.26 -20.77 5.45
C ARG A 557 9.28 -19.23 5.42
N SER A 558 10.34 -18.64 4.88
CA SER A 558 10.51 -17.18 4.79
C SER A 558 9.45 -16.53 3.91
N GLY A 559 9.06 -17.18 2.81
CA GLY A 559 7.97 -16.72 1.96
C GLY A 559 6.63 -16.62 2.70
N ARG A 560 6.34 -17.54 3.63
CA ARG A 560 5.10 -17.50 4.44
C ARG A 560 5.10 -16.35 5.45
N THR A 561 6.19 -16.19 6.20
CA THR A 561 6.31 -15.11 7.20
C THR A 561 6.31 -13.73 6.55
N TYR A 562 6.86 -13.62 5.35
CA TYR A 562 6.84 -12.37 4.58
C TYR A 562 5.42 -11.97 4.14
N ARG A 563 4.61 -12.93 3.66
CA ARG A 563 3.19 -12.68 3.30
C ARG A 563 2.37 -12.16 4.49
N GLN A 564 2.58 -12.73 5.68
CA GLN A 564 1.84 -12.28 6.87
C GLN A 564 2.16 -10.82 7.21
N SER A 565 3.43 -10.42 7.14
CA SER A 565 3.81 -9.03 7.42
C SER A 565 3.36 -8.01 6.37
N LEU A 566 2.95 -8.45 5.17
CA LEU A 566 2.44 -7.57 4.12
C LEU A 566 1.00 -7.16 4.40
N ASN A 567 0.15 -8.15 4.72
CA ASN A 567 -1.25 -7.91 5.06
C ASN A 567 -1.38 -6.92 6.24
N ASP A 568 -0.48 -7.00 7.22
CA ASP A 568 -0.50 -6.12 8.40
C ASP A 568 -0.11 -4.66 8.08
N ILE A 569 0.72 -4.41 7.06
CA ILE A 569 1.19 -3.06 6.70
C ILE A 569 0.20 -2.38 5.75
N GLU A 570 -0.34 -3.12 4.77
CA GLU A 570 -1.37 -2.64 3.85
C GLU A 570 -2.65 -2.23 4.60
N ALA A 571 -3.07 -3.01 5.61
CA ALA A 571 -4.21 -2.64 6.45
C ALA A 571 -3.98 -1.35 7.27
N GLN A 572 -2.75 -1.10 7.75
CA GLN A 572 -2.45 0.04 8.62
C GLN A 572 -2.16 1.35 7.88
N GLU A 573 -1.53 1.30 6.70
CA GLU A 573 -1.21 2.52 5.94
C GLU A 573 -2.42 3.03 5.12
N HIS A 574 -3.33 2.14 4.72
CA HIS A 574 -4.47 2.51 3.87
C HIS A 574 -5.61 3.19 4.66
N ALA A 575 -5.92 2.72 5.87
CA ALA A 575 -7.05 3.24 6.64
C ALA A 575 -6.82 4.66 7.21
N GLY A 576 -5.56 5.01 7.53
CA GLY A 576 -5.26 6.28 8.22
C GLY A 576 -4.99 7.47 7.29
N VAL A 577 -4.33 7.24 6.16
CA VAL A 577 -3.88 8.33 5.28
C VAL A 577 -4.98 8.76 4.33
N VAL A 578 -5.70 7.80 3.74
CA VAL A 578 -6.76 8.10 2.76
C VAL A 578 -7.96 8.80 3.41
N ALA A 579 -8.38 8.35 4.59
CA ALA A 579 -9.46 8.99 5.33
C ALA A 579 -9.12 10.45 5.74
N SER A 580 -7.88 10.71 6.17
CA SER A 580 -7.49 12.05 6.62
C SER A 580 -7.40 13.07 5.49
N GLN A 581 -7.00 12.64 4.30
CA GLN A 581 -6.81 13.53 3.15
C GLN A 581 -8.14 13.79 2.44
N ALA A 582 -8.98 12.76 2.27
CA ALA A 582 -10.33 12.92 1.72
C ALA A 582 -11.23 13.84 2.56
N ILE A 583 -11.11 13.82 3.90
CA ILE A 583 -11.82 14.75 4.78
C ILE A 583 -11.32 16.19 4.60
N ALA A 584 -10.01 16.38 4.49
CA ALA A 584 -9.42 17.71 4.27
C ALA A 584 -9.84 18.32 2.91
N ASP A 585 -9.94 17.49 1.87
CA ASP A 585 -10.37 17.94 0.54
C ASP A 585 -11.86 18.29 0.52
N ALA A 586 -12.71 17.51 1.20
CA ALA A 586 -14.12 17.85 1.38
C ALA A 586 -14.31 19.17 2.16
N GLN A 587 -13.55 19.37 3.24
CA GLN A 587 -13.57 20.63 3.99
C GLN A 587 -13.14 21.81 3.12
N THR A 588 -12.09 21.64 2.32
CA THR A 588 -11.60 22.70 1.42
C THR A 588 -12.65 23.10 0.38
N LYS A 589 -13.37 22.13 -0.21
CA LYS A 589 -14.42 22.40 -1.19
C LYS A 589 -15.60 23.19 -0.62
N PHE A 590 -16.02 22.87 0.60
CA PHE A 590 -17.20 23.49 1.23
C PHE A 590 -16.86 24.68 2.14
N GLN A 591 -15.58 24.98 2.36
CA GLN A 591 -15.10 26.14 3.11
C GLN A 591 -15.76 27.48 2.71
N PRO A 592 -16.07 27.76 1.42
CA PRO A 592 -16.75 28.99 1.03
C PRO A 592 -18.10 29.24 1.71
N LEU A 593 -18.79 28.20 2.19
CA LEU A 593 -20.04 28.36 2.96
C LEU A 593 -19.86 29.21 4.22
N MET A 594 -18.65 29.23 4.80
CA MET A 594 -18.31 30.05 5.97
C MET A 594 -18.31 31.55 5.69
N HIS A 595 -18.25 31.95 4.43
CA HIS A 595 -18.34 33.35 4.02
C HIS A 595 -19.79 33.81 3.78
N THR A 596 -20.78 32.93 3.99
CA THR A 596 -22.20 33.24 3.85
C THR A 596 -22.87 33.45 5.21
N GLN A 597 -24.11 33.95 5.22
CA GLN A 597 -24.91 34.06 6.44
C GLN A 597 -25.66 32.76 6.81
N LEU A 598 -25.30 31.63 6.20
CA LEU A 598 -26.03 30.36 6.37
C LEU A 598 -26.20 29.94 7.83
N GLU A 599 -25.11 29.97 8.61
CA GLU A 599 -25.15 29.59 10.02
C GLU A 599 -25.94 30.60 10.86
N ALA A 600 -25.79 31.89 10.60
CA ALA A 600 -26.53 32.94 11.31
C ALA A 600 -28.05 32.85 11.07
N VAL A 601 -28.46 32.57 9.83
CA VAL A 601 -29.87 32.40 9.47
C VAL A 601 -30.45 31.12 10.06
N LEU A 602 -29.75 29.98 9.93
CA LEU A 602 -30.21 28.71 10.50
C LEU A 602 -30.25 28.75 12.04
N GLY A 603 -29.22 29.33 12.67
CA GLY A 603 -29.14 29.55 14.11
C GLY A 603 -30.22 30.49 14.63
N GLY A 604 -30.47 31.61 13.95
CA GLY A 604 -31.53 32.53 14.34
C GLY A 604 -32.93 31.93 14.25
N ILE A 605 -33.20 31.10 13.22
CA ILE A 605 -34.45 30.35 13.11
C ILE A 605 -34.54 29.30 14.23
N ALA A 606 -33.45 28.57 14.46
CA ALA A 606 -33.33 27.53 15.49
C ALA A 606 -33.58 28.03 16.92
N GLU A 607 -33.08 29.22 17.25
CA GLU A 607 -33.25 29.88 18.55
C GLU A 607 -34.60 30.61 18.65
N GLY A 608 -35.26 30.82 17.51
CA GLY A 608 -36.52 31.55 17.41
C GLY A 608 -36.38 33.07 17.46
N SER A 609 -35.17 33.59 17.26
CA SER A 609 -34.90 35.03 17.11
C SER A 609 -35.26 35.55 15.71
N LEU A 610 -35.26 34.68 14.70
CA LEU A 610 -35.74 34.95 13.34
C LEU A 610 -37.04 34.18 13.07
N GLU A 611 -38.04 34.90 12.56
CA GLU A 611 -39.31 34.32 12.12
C GLU A 611 -39.17 33.79 10.68
N ALA A 612 -39.35 32.48 10.50
CA ALA A 612 -39.16 31.80 9.22
C ALA A 612 -40.18 32.22 8.13
N ASP A 613 -41.32 32.78 8.53
CA ASP A 613 -42.35 33.33 7.65
C ASP A 613 -42.13 34.82 7.32
N SER A 614 -41.13 35.48 7.92
CA SER A 614 -40.78 36.84 7.52
C SER A 614 -40.34 36.87 6.05
N LEU A 615 -40.69 37.95 5.36
CA LEU A 615 -40.35 38.11 3.94
C LEU A 615 -38.82 38.17 3.75
N GLU A 616 -38.11 38.76 4.72
CA GLU A 616 -36.66 38.92 4.73
C GLU A 616 -35.92 37.58 4.89
N VAL A 617 -36.33 36.74 5.84
CA VAL A 617 -35.72 35.41 6.05
C VAL A 617 -35.97 34.49 4.85
N ARG A 618 -37.17 34.56 4.23
CA ARG A 618 -37.46 33.78 3.02
C ARG A 618 -36.59 34.21 1.84
N HIS A 619 -36.32 35.52 1.71
CA HIS A 619 -35.40 36.05 0.70
C HIS A 619 -33.98 35.52 0.90
N GLN A 620 -33.48 35.61 2.13
CA GLN A 620 -32.15 35.11 2.51
C GLN A 620 -32.02 33.60 2.27
N CYS A 621 -33.05 32.81 2.62
CA CYS A 621 -33.07 31.37 2.40
C CYS A 621 -33.08 31.01 0.90
N ALA A 622 -33.76 31.79 0.06
CA ALA A 622 -33.77 31.59 -1.39
C ALA A 622 -32.39 31.87 -2.01
N ALA A 623 -31.72 32.94 -1.56
CA ALA A 623 -30.36 33.27 -2.00
C ALA A 623 -29.36 32.18 -1.58
N LEU A 624 -29.47 31.66 -0.35
CA LEU A 624 -28.64 30.57 0.16
C LEU A 624 -28.88 29.24 -0.59
N ASP A 625 -30.15 28.89 -0.87
CA ASP A 625 -30.49 27.68 -1.64
C ASP A 625 -29.89 27.73 -3.06
N GLY A 626 -30.01 28.88 -3.74
CA GLY A 626 -29.41 29.11 -5.05
C GLY A 626 -27.88 28.97 -5.03
N TYR A 627 -27.22 29.60 -4.04
CA TYR A 627 -25.77 29.52 -3.89
C TYR A 627 -25.28 28.09 -3.62
N ILE A 628 -25.89 27.37 -2.69
CA ILE A 628 -25.48 26.00 -2.35
C ILE A 628 -25.67 25.06 -3.56
N ARG A 629 -26.76 25.21 -4.33
CA ARG A 629 -26.96 24.43 -5.57
C ARG A 629 -25.91 24.71 -6.63
N ALA A 630 -25.45 25.96 -6.75
CA ALA A 630 -24.34 26.31 -7.62
C ALA A 630 -23.03 25.66 -7.11
N LEU A 631 -22.74 25.78 -5.80
CA LEU A 631 -21.55 25.20 -5.18
C LEU A 631 -21.46 23.68 -5.34
N LEU A 632 -22.58 22.96 -5.21
CA LEU A 632 -22.62 21.50 -5.39
C LEU A 632 -22.26 21.04 -6.81
N ARG A 633 -22.45 21.90 -7.81
CA ARG A 633 -22.12 21.63 -9.21
C ARG A 633 -20.71 22.08 -9.59
N LEU A 634 -20.09 22.88 -8.73
CA LEU A 634 -18.78 23.48 -8.98
C LEU A 634 -17.70 22.76 -8.17
N ASP A 635 -16.52 22.67 -8.76
CA ASP A 635 -15.35 22.12 -8.10
C ASP A 635 -14.15 23.04 -8.37
N PRO A 636 -13.81 23.95 -7.42
CA PRO A 636 -12.74 24.91 -7.61
C PRO A 636 -11.37 24.25 -7.84
N SER A 637 -11.22 22.97 -7.48
CA SER A 637 -9.96 22.23 -7.68
C SER A 637 -9.82 21.61 -9.08
N HIS A 638 -10.90 21.60 -9.87
CA HIS A 638 -10.95 20.89 -11.15
C HIS A 638 -10.30 21.67 -12.28
N ASP A 639 -10.71 22.94 -12.47
CA ASP A 639 -10.17 23.83 -13.48
C ASP A 639 -10.42 25.32 -13.13
N VAL A 640 -9.74 26.22 -13.85
CA VAL A 640 -9.83 27.68 -13.67
C VAL A 640 -11.25 28.20 -13.93
N LEU A 641 -12.04 27.54 -14.78
CA LEU A 641 -13.42 27.95 -15.05
C LEU A 641 -14.34 27.66 -13.86
N HIS A 642 -14.18 26.51 -13.19
CA HIS A 642 -14.90 26.16 -11.98
C HIS A 642 -14.44 27.01 -10.79
N GLU A 643 -13.16 27.38 -10.72
CA GLU A 643 -12.65 28.36 -9.74
C GLU A 643 -13.32 29.73 -9.91
N VAL A 644 -13.26 30.31 -11.12
CA VAL A 644 -13.90 31.60 -11.42
C VAL A 644 -15.41 31.54 -11.25
N ALA A 645 -16.06 30.45 -11.67
CA ALA A 645 -17.49 30.26 -11.48
C ALA A 645 -17.89 30.18 -10.00
N SER A 646 -17.07 29.56 -9.15
CA SER A 646 -17.30 29.50 -7.69
C SER A 646 -17.19 30.90 -7.08
N GLU A 647 -16.23 31.70 -7.53
CA GLU A 647 -16.08 33.09 -7.11
C GLU A 647 -17.27 33.96 -7.55
N VAL A 648 -17.75 33.77 -8.79
CA VAL A 648 -18.93 34.47 -9.32
C VAL A 648 -20.19 34.09 -8.55
N ALA A 649 -20.36 32.81 -8.20
CA ALA A 649 -21.48 32.36 -7.38
C ALA A 649 -21.49 33.04 -6.00
N LEU A 650 -20.33 33.10 -5.33
CA LEU A 650 -20.20 33.71 -4.00
C LEU A 650 -20.45 35.23 -4.05
N ARG A 651 -19.90 35.91 -5.05
CA ARG A 651 -20.13 37.35 -5.24
C ARG A 651 -21.57 37.65 -5.63
N GLY A 652 -22.17 36.80 -6.46
CA GLY A 652 -23.58 36.89 -6.83
C GLY A 652 -24.49 36.79 -5.61
N TYR A 653 -24.19 35.88 -4.69
CA TYR A 653 -24.87 35.79 -3.39
C TYR A 653 -24.80 37.12 -2.61
N HIS A 654 -23.61 37.73 -2.48
CA HIS A 654 -23.46 39.01 -1.77
C HIS A 654 -24.13 40.20 -2.49
N ALA A 655 -24.30 40.12 -3.81
CA ALA A 655 -24.98 41.13 -4.63
C ALA A 655 -26.49 40.88 -4.79
N ASP A 656 -27.04 39.89 -4.07
CA ASP A 656 -28.44 39.49 -4.12
C ASP A 656 -28.92 39.08 -5.52
N CYS A 657 -28.04 38.45 -6.28
CA CYS A 657 -28.29 37.92 -7.62
C CYS A 657 -28.49 36.40 -7.57
N VAL A 658 -29.55 35.93 -8.23
CA VAL A 658 -29.72 34.49 -8.46
C VAL A 658 -28.82 34.08 -9.61
N VAL A 659 -27.72 33.39 -9.31
CA VAL A 659 -26.74 32.95 -10.30
C VAL A 659 -26.98 31.49 -10.70
N ASP A 660 -27.43 31.25 -11.95
CA ASP A 660 -27.53 29.90 -12.53
C ASP A 660 -26.30 29.63 -13.41
N ILE A 661 -25.47 28.67 -13.01
CA ILE A 661 -24.21 28.36 -13.67
C ILE A 661 -24.33 27.03 -14.41
N ALA A 662 -24.07 27.06 -15.73
CA ALA A 662 -23.96 25.87 -16.56
C ALA A 662 -22.59 25.84 -17.26
N LEU A 663 -21.74 24.91 -16.83
CA LEU A 663 -20.43 24.63 -17.44
C LEU A 663 -20.47 23.24 -18.12
N PRO A 664 -19.80 23.05 -19.28
CA PRO A 664 -19.63 21.73 -19.88
C PRO A 664 -18.55 20.95 -19.11
N HIS A 665 -18.68 19.62 -19.01
CA HIS A 665 -17.54 18.79 -18.59
C HIS A 665 -16.46 18.84 -19.66
N VAL A 666 -15.30 19.42 -19.35
CA VAL A 666 -14.17 19.51 -20.27
C VAL A 666 -12.96 18.82 -19.66
N THR A 667 -12.45 17.81 -20.35
CA THR A 667 -11.23 17.10 -19.98
C THR A 667 -10.02 17.82 -20.60
N GLY A 668 -9.38 18.72 -19.86
CA GLY A 668 -8.12 19.36 -20.26
C GLY A 668 -7.85 20.68 -19.54
N TRP A 669 -6.60 20.89 -19.12
CA TRP A 669 -6.14 22.14 -18.53
C TRP A 669 -6.02 23.22 -19.61
N VAL A 670 -6.59 24.40 -19.35
CA VAL A 670 -6.47 25.58 -20.21
C VAL A 670 -5.80 26.69 -19.41
N ASP A 671 -4.67 27.18 -19.92
CA ASP A 671 -3.95 28.34 -19.36
C ASP A 671 -4.67 29.61 -19.81
N THR A 672 -5.70 30.01 -19.06
CA THR A 672 -6.44 31.27 -19.26
C THR A 672 -5.99 32.31 -18.24
N ASP A 673 -6.03 33.60 -18.60
CA ASP A 673 -5.88 34.73 -17.68
C ASP A 673 -7.06 34.81 -16.67
N GLY A 674 -7.14 33.82 -15.77
CA GLY A 674 -8.17 33.69 -14.73
C GLY A 674 -8.42 34.97 -13.91
N PRO A 675 -7.39 35.76 -13.54
CA PRO A 675 -7.57 37.02 -12.81
C PRO A 675 -8.32 38.11 -13.60
N GLU A 676 -8.13 38.18 -14.91
CA GLU A 676 -8.82 39.16 -15.76
C GLU A 676 -10.28 38.74 -15.99
N LEU A 677 -10.53 37.45 -16.22
CA LEU A 677 -11.86 36.86 -16.27
C LEU A 677 -12.65 37.06 -14.97
N GLY A 678 -12.02 36.82 -13.81
CA GLY A 678 -12.63 37.06 -12.49
C GLY A 678 -12.98 38.54 -12.28
N ARG A 679 -12.10 39.47 -12.68
CA ARG A 679 -12.37 40.92 -12.63
C ARG A 679 -13.54 41.33 -13.53
N LEU A 680 -13.64 40.79 -14.74
CA LEU A 680 -14.74 41.12 -15.66
C LEU A 680 -16.06 40.53 -15.20
N ALA A 681 -16.02 39.31 -14.66
CA ALA A 681 -17.18 38.69 -14.05
C ALA A 681 -17.66 39.46 -12.81
N GLN A 682 -16.73 40.02 -12.01
CA GLN A 682 -17.05 40.95 -10.91
C GLN A 682 -17.84 42.16 -11.43
N ILE A 683 -17.37 42.83 -12.48
CA ILE A 683 -18.06 44.00 -13.04
C ILE A 683 -19.47 43.60 -13.51
N CYS A 684 -19.63 42.42 -14.11
CA CYS A 684 -20.94 41.91 -14.52
C CYS A 684 -21.88 41.70 -13.34
N VAL A 685 -21.41 41.11 -12.24
CA VAL A 685 -22.23 40.89 -11.02
C VAL A 685 -22.62 42.21 -10.35
N GLU A 686 -21.69 43.17 -10.25
CA GLU A 686 -21.95 44.49 -9.64
C GLU A 686 -23.01 45.29 -10.40
N GLU A 687 -22.92 45.32 -11.73
CA GLU A 687 -23.84 46.09 -12.58
C GLU A 687 -25.20 45.40 -12.81
N MET A 688 -25.29 44.10 -12.54
CA MET A 688 -26.52 43.30 -12.68
C MET A 688 -27.17 42.95 -11.33
N HIS A 689 -26.86 43.67 -10.26
CA HIS A 689 -27.41 43.46 -8.91
C HIS A 689 -28.95 43.38 -8.89
N GLY A 690 -29.51 42.50 -8.04
CA GLY A 690 -30.97 42.34 -7.88
C GLY A 690 -31.69 41.72 -9.09
N THR A 691 -30.98 41.02 -9.98
CA THR A 691 -31.55 40.33 -11.14
C THR A 691 -31.23 38.83 -11.16
N THR A 692 -31.93 38.07 -11.99
CA THR A 692 -31.53 36.68 -12.29
C THR A 692 -30.41 36.70 -13.32
N LEU A 693 -29.22 36.26 -12.91
CA LEU A 693 -28.01 36.22 -13.71
C LEU A 693 -27.76 34.77 -14.14
N ARG A 694 -27.87 34.48 -15.43
CA ARG A 694 -27.48 33.17 -15.97
C ARG A 694 -26.08 33.24 -16.51
N VAL A 695 -25.19 32.40 -16.02
CA VAL A 695 -23.81 32.29 -16.47
C VAL A 695 -23.64 30.96 -17.19
N THR A 696 -23.36 31.01 -18.49
CA THR A 696 -23.05 29.82 -19.27
C THR A 696 -21.62 29.92 -19.77
N GLY A 697 -20.78 28.95 -19.43
CA GLY A 697 -19.44 28.82 -19.99
C GLY A 697 -19.40 27.74 -21.06
N GLY A 698 -18.51 27.87 -22.03
CA GLY A 698 -18.30 26.86 -23.07
C GLY A 698 -17.07 27.15 -23.91
N PHE A 699 -16.70 26.20 -24.78
CA PHE A 699 -15.61 26.38 -25.74
C PHE A 699 -16.18 26.46 -27.15
N GLU A 700 -15.91 27.57 -27.84
CA GLU A 700 -16.12 27.70 -29.28
C GLU A 700 -14.73 27.75 -29.92
N THR A 701 -14.16 26.58 -30.26
CA THR A 701 -12.76 26.45 -30.72
C THR A 701 -12.39 27.51 -31.75
N PRO A 702 -11.32 28.32 -31.50
CA PRO A 702 -10.29 28.17 -30.47
C PRO A 702 -10.53 28.93 -29.14
N ASP A 703 -11.68 29.56 -28.93
CA ASP A 703 -11.89 30.50 -27.82
C ASP A 703 -12.69 29.88 -26.66
N ALA A 704 -12.31 30.23 -25.42
CA ALA A 704 -13.14 30.03 -24.25
C ALA A 704 -14.17 31.17 -24.18
N VAL A 705 -15.45 30.81 -24.08
CA VAL A 705 -16.57 31.76 -24.11
C VAL A 705 -17.34 31.67 -22.79
N ALA A 706 -17.44 32.80 -22.08
CA ALA A 706 -18.31 32.96 -20.93
C ALA A 706 -19.41 33.96 -21.28
N ARG A 707 -20.68 33.51 -21.22
CA ARG A 707 -21.85 34.36 -21.44
C ARG A 707 -22.55 34.62 -20.11
N PHE A 708 -22.74 35.89 -19.81
CA PHE A 708 -23.51 36.39 -18.68
C PHE A 708 -24.81 36.96 -19.23
N VAL A 709 -25.96 36.43 -18.83
CA VAL A 709 -27.28 36.88 -19.26
C VAL A 709 -28.05 37.34 -18.03
N GLY A 710 -28.16 38.65 -17.83
CA GLY A 710 -28.99 39.26 -16.79
C GLY A 710 -30.41 39.51 -17.31
N SER A 711 -31.42 39.14 -16.53
CA SER A 711 -32.84 39.44 -16.85
C SER A 711 -33.39 40.49 -15.90
N PHE A 712 -33.77 41.65 -16.44
CA PHE A 712 -34.20 42.80 -15.65
C PHE A 712 -35.74 42.91 -15.60
N PRO A 713 -36.30 43.45 -14.51
CA PRO A 713 -37.75 43.63 -14.38
C PRO A 713 -38.34 44.67 -15.35
N ASP A 714 -37.54 45.62 -15.86
CA ASP A 714 -37.96 46.60 -16.86
C ASP A 714 -36.86 46.93 -17.90
N THR A 715 -37.29 47.41 -19.05
CA THR A 715 -36.38 47.73 -20.18
C THR A 715 -35.47 48.93 -19.90
N ARG A 716 -35.87 49.83 -18.98
CA ARG A 716 -35.04 50.97 -18.58
C ARG A 716 -33.84 50.54 -17.74
N SER A 717 -34.03 49.62 -16.78
CA SER A 717 -32.92 49.10 -15.98
C SER A 717 -31.96 48.27 -16.84
N ALA A 718 -32.49 47.47 -17.78
CA ALA A 718 -31.66 46.76 -18.76
C ALA A 718 -30.78 47.70 -19.60
N ALA A 719 -31.34 48.81 -20.11
CA ALA A 719 -30.60 49.79 -20.89
C ALA A 719 -29.53 50.55 -20.06
N HIS A 720 -29.83 50.83 -18.79
CA HIS A 720 -28.89 51.49 -17.88
C HIS A 720 -27.70 50.58 -17.56
N ALA A 721 -27.96 49.33 -17.19
CA ALA A 721 -26.95 48.32 -16.93
C ALA A 721 -26.08 48.05 -18.17
N ALA A 722 -26.69 47.93 -19.36
CA ALA A 722 -25.93 47.75 -20.61
C ALA A 722 -24.98 48.92 -20.92
N THR A 723 -25.38 50.15 -20.58
CA THR A 723 -24.55 51.35 -20.78
C THR A 723 -23.39 51.39 -19.79
N ALA A 724 -23.64 51.09 -18.51
CA ALA A 724 -22.61 51.03 -17.48
C ALA A 724 -21.60 49.91 -17.74
N LEU A 725 -22.07 48.73 -18.17
CA LEU A 725 -21.23 47.60 -18.57
C LEU A 725 -20.32 47.97 -19.74
N ARG A 726 -20.84 48.61 -20.79
CA ARG A 726 -20.01 49.08 -21.91
C ARG A 726 -18.91 50.03 -21.45
N SER A 727 -19.25 51.00 -20.60
CA SER A 727 -18.27 51.98 -20.09
C SER A 727 -17.19 51.35 -19.20
N ARG A 728 -17.53 50.39 -18.34
CA ARG A 728 -16.57 49.76 -17.43
C ARG A 728 -15.72 48.68 -18.09
N LEU A 729 -16.21 48.07 -19.17
CA LEU A 729 -15.56 46.94 -19.86
C LEU A 729 -14.73 47.37 -21.09
N GLU A 730 -14.82 48.63 -21.53
CA GLU A 730 -14.14 49.24 -22.70
C GLU A 730 -12.59 49.20 -22.66
N SER A 731 -11.98 48.79 -21.55
CA SER A 731 -10.52 48.77 -21.35
C SER A 731 -9.88 47.37 -21.34
N SER A 732 -10.64 46.32 -21.66
CA SER A 732 -10.19 44.92 -21.53
C SER A 732 -9.55 44.34 -22.81
N VAL A 733 -8.65 43.36 -22.65
CA VAL A 733 -7.91 42.69 -23.75
C VAL A 733 -8.75 41.57 -24.41
N ILE A 734 -9.88 41.22 -23.80
CA ILE A 734 -10.80 40.13 -24.16
C ILE A 734 -11.87 40.64 -25.15
N GLN A 735 -12.21 39.87 -26.19
CA GLN A 735 -13.27 40.26 -27.12
C GLN A 735 -14.61 40.26 -26.39
N LEU A 736 -15.27 41.41 -26.37
CA LEU A 736 -16.41 41.68 -25.51
C LEU A 736 -17.63 42.11 -26.33
N MET A 737 -18.75 41.40 -26.18
CA MET A 737 -20.00 41.74 -26.88
C MET A 737 -21.12 41.96 -25.85
N VAL A 738 -21.61 43.20 -25.75
CA VAL A 738 -22.76 43.55 -24.91
C VAL A 738 -23.98 43.78 -25.80
N THR A 739 -24.93 42.85 -25.77
CA THR A 739 -26.21 42.93 -26.49
C THR A 739 -27.35 43.09 -25.50
N ALA A 740 -28.17 44.13 -25.65
CA ALA A 740 -29.40 44.30 -24.91
C ALA A 740 -30.58 43.95 -25.83
N ASP A 741 -31.48 43.09 -25.37
CA ASP A 741 -32.73 42.81 -26.06
C ASP A 741 -33.87 43.59 -25.39
N GLU A 742 -34.23 44.70 -26.04
CA GLU A 742 -35.27 45.63 -25.58
C GLU A 742 -36.67 44.99 -25.56
N SER A 743 -36.88 43.86 -26.25
CA SER A 743 -38.17 43.16 -26.29
C SER A 743 -38.36 42.18 -25.13
N SER A 744 -37.26 41.64 -24.59
CA SER A 744 -37.28 40.67 -23.49
C SER A 744 -36.79 41.23 -22.14
N GLY A 745 -36.23 42.44 -22.12
CA GLY A 745 -35.68 43.04 -20.90
C GLY A 745 -34.39 42.35 -20.43
N SER A 746 -33.65 41.71 -21.33
CA SER A 746 -32.42 40.97 -21.01
C SER A 746 -31.17 41.68 -21.53
N VAL A 747 -30.07 41.54 -20.80
CA VAL A 747 -28.73 42.01 -21.19
C VAL A 747 -27.80 40.81 -21.22
N MET A 748 -27.22 40.54 -22.39
CA MET A 748 -26.20 39.52 -22.57
C MET A 748 -24.83 40.17 -22.74
N VAL A 749 -23.87 39.71 -21.95
CA VAL A 749 -22.44 40.01 -22.06
C VAL A 749 -21.72 38.72 -22.43
N GLU A 750 -21.09 38.70 -23.60
CA GLU A 750 -20.23 37.60 -24.03
C GLU A 750 -18.77 38.03 -23.87
N LEU A 751 -18.02 37.27 -23.06
CA LEU A 751 -16.58 37.39 -22.89
C LEU A 751 -15.90 36.27 -23.69
N ARG A 752 -15.03 36.62 -24.64
CA ARG A 752 -14.23 35.66 -25.43
C ARG A 752 -12.74 35.82 -25.14
N SER A 753 -12.13 34.79 -24.55
CA SER A 753 -10.68 34.72 -24.34
C SER A 753 -10.05 33.64 -25.24
N ARG A 754 -8.87 33.92 -25.82
CA ARG A 754 -8.14 32.95 -26.64
C ARG A 754 -7.58 31.84 -25.76
N GLY A 755 -8.12 30.62 -25.85
CA GLY A 755 -7.60 29.46 -25.14
C GLY A 755 -6.60 28.67 -25.99
N TYR A 756 -5.47 28.25 -25.41
CA TYR A 756 -4.63 27.20 -26.01
C TYR A 756 -5.10 25.83 -25.51
N PHE A 757 -5.59 24.97 -26.41
CA PHE A 757 -5.84 23.56 -26.11
C PHE A 757 -4.51 22.79 -26.14
N ALA A 758 -4.03 22.35 -24.97
CA ALA A 758 -3.03 21.29 -24.93
C ALA A 758 -3.77 19.94 -25.08
N ASN A 759 -3.65 19.30 -26.24
CA ASN A 759 -4.22 17.97 -26.47
C ASN A 759 -3.68 16.98 -25.42
N ALA A 760 -4.53 16.53 -24.51
CA ALA A 760 -4.26 15.42 -23.61
C ALA A 760 -4.36 14.08 -24.37
N HIS A 761 -3.59 13.90 -25.45
CA HIS A 761 -3.36 12.60 -26.10
C HIS A 761 -1.94 12.56 -26.67
N SER A 762 -0.98 12.29 -25.79
CA SER A 762 0.25 11.60 -26.17
C SER A 762 0.72 10.77 -24.99
N ASP A 763 0.40 9.47 -25.05
CA ASP A 763 1.21 8.44 -24.40
C ASP A 763 2.70 8.69 -24.72
N GLY A 764 3.52 8.79 -23.68
CA GLY A 764 4.98 8.66 -23.79
C GLY A 764 5.81 9.83 -23.29
N GLY A 765 6.40 9.65 -22.10
CA GLY A 765 7.70 10.25 -21.76
C GLY A 765 7.66 11.45 -20.83
N VAL A 766 7.67 11.19 -19.52
CA VAL A 766 8.06 12.19 -18.52
C VAL A 766 9.52 12.57 -18.75
N GLN A 767 9.78 13.73 -19.35
CA GLN A 767 11.04 14.47 -19.13
C GLN A 767 10.76 15.59 -18.14
N SER A 768 11.39 15.46 -16.96
CA SER A 768 11.50 16.51 -15.96
C SER A 768 12.20 17.74 -16.56
N GLY A 769 11.46 18.82 -16.71
CA GLY A 769 11.99 20.15 -16.99
C GLY A 769 11.90 21.01 -15.74
N ALA A 770 13.03 21.20 -15.08
CA ALA A 770 13.22 22.22 -14.06
C ALA A 770 12.92 23.61 -14.64
N HIS A 771 12.27 24.50 -13.88
CA HIS A 771 12.74 25.88 -13.74
C HIS A 771 12.08 26.66 -12.59
N ARG A 772 12.98 27.17 -11.75
CA ARG A 772 12.96 28.36 -10.86
C ARG A 772 12.12 28.34 -9.59
#